data_AF-A0A925HUB0-F1
#
_entry.id   AF-A0A925HUB0-F1
#
_cell.length_a   1.000
_cell.length_b   1.000
_cell.length_c   1.000
_cell.angle_alpha   90.00
_cell.angle_beta   90.00
_cell.angle_gamma   90.00
#
_symmetry.space_group_name_H-M   'P 1'
#
loop_
_entity.id
_entity.type
_entity.pdbx_description
1 polymer ?
#
loop_
_entity_poly.entity_id
_entity_poly.type
_entity_poly.pdbx_seq_one_letter_code
_entity_poly.pdbx_strand_id
1 'polypeptide(L)'
;MTGRFSEGSLSNIFVAAGEMGKVIQHYDWSKSQLGPTNLWPQSLQSALGICLNSNFPIAIYWGPLLVLIYNDAWSPIPGRKHPWALGKPAMDVWPEIWPDIEPQFQKAFTGVPGGSRDALLPMQRHGYTEECYFDFTFTPIYGESGKVEGIFNAVIETTYRVINERRASTLQRLTDAINSVISYDEVYSKTSQILNGAQEDISFYYLVEINGNENQVRAQSPGIETISSNWPLDVKSNQSIKHLASIDEYFSVIPPGYWPEPTSQALIVPMKGNDGHIFGYVIGGLSARRPLDKDYKSFYESIGVILGGELNTINSLNEQRDKAEALAQIGKAKTVFFSNISHEFRTPLTLMLGPLQDVLQDSELKNIHREHLTTLHRNTLRLQKLVNTLLDFSRIEAGRLSPKITTINLGKYTSDLAGHFRSAVELAGIEYRVVIPDDTNDQNFDADIWDKIVLNLISNAFKYTHHGSITVEYSESTEDVSLKVSDTGIGIDQTHINKIFERFYRAETSGGRSQEGTGIGLSMVQEMVNLHNGKINVESQVGIGSVFEVIIPIQSNNQPGLSVASSKEAWTSAFVEEALTWTVEEKNASTTDSDNGSYILKSRPKVLLADDNKDMRDYIKRVLSQEFEVRTVVNGSEAFLTALDWQPELIISDIMMPVLDGFGLLEKLKGHVNTRFIPVIFVSARAGEEAKLEGIASGAEDYLVKPFSSKELQGRVTNLITASRARRESERQFFNLFLQSPAHIHVMKGPDHVFELFHPLAKKFTAGRDLTGKRIREALPEVEGQGYFEMLDEVYRNGKTFYLSESRALLKNDIGNLEEYYFDTTYLPWKNMDGKIEGVLQFSFDVTKQAKARQIVEEAEYKLQNAIELAELGTWHIDLQNNFVSYDKRVGNWWGLDEKGVALDLVISCIHPDDRSMVSDAVTKAINELGYYSAEYRLINAVSAEERHIIAKGKVFFDDDKQPVRLSGIARDVTMQKAAQFQLEAAVALRTKELNQVNEELKKSNEDLQQFAYVASHDLQEPLRKIQTFTDLLLGMTLDDSETKSFLHKIENSAVRMSTLIKDVLAYAQTNKKESLHQPVDLNNILNEVRSDFELLMREKNVSIKCAHLPVITGSRLQLQQLFSNLLSNSIKFSKEDPAIEITYRCLSNVPDELGIAKHAEYHEIRFIDNGIGFDQAHAEQIFKLFNRLHNHSDVKGTGIGLALCKKIIENHRGAIVATGEKNKGAIFTIYLPMITSTTHE
;
A
#
# COMPACT_ATOMS: atom_id res chain seq x y z
N MET A 1 -63.80 69.04 24.34
CA MET A 1 -64.33 67.77 23.80
C MET A 1 -63.30 66.69 24.07
N THR A 2 -63.73 65.46 24.40
CA THR A 2 -62.84 64.33 24.67
C THR A 2 -62.50 63.58 23.38
N GLY A 3 -61.26 63.73 22.90
CA GLY A 3 -60.72 62.86 21.84
C GLY A 3 -60.08 61.62 22.45
N ARG A 4 -60.58 60.42 22.11
CA ARG A 4 -59.91 59.16 22.47
C ARG A 4 -58.67 59.02 21.57
N PHE A 5 -57.48 59.03 22.15
CA PHE A 5 -56.34 58.36 21.53
C PHE A 5 -56.56 56.85 21.61
N SER A 6 -56.23 56.14 20.54
CA SER A 6 -56.62 54.74 20.34
C SER A 6 -55.66 53.76 21.03
N GLU A 7 -56.21 52.87 21.85
CA GLU A 7 -55.51 51.73 22.48
C GLU A 7 -55.02 50.66 21.48
N GLY A 8 -55.20 50.89 20.17
CA GLY A 8 -55.07 49.88 19.11
C GLY A 8 -53.72 49.76 18.39
N SER A 9 -52.72 50.60 18.65
CA SER A 9 -51.42 50.48 17.96
C SER A 9 -50.56 49.36 18.56
N LEU A 10 -50.41 49.33 19.89
CA LEU A 10 -49.65 48.32 20.61
C LEU A 10 -50.29 46.92 20.52
N SER A 11 -51.63 46.83 20.56
CA SER A 11 -52.33 45.54 20.40
C SER A 11 -51.99 44.85 19.08
N ASN A 12 -51.88 45.62 17.99
CA ASN A 12 -51.61 45.07 16.67
C ASN A 12 -50.16 44.56 16.53
N ILE A 13 -49.21 45.13 17.28
CA ILE A 13 -47.83 44.63 17.34
C ILE A 13 -47.80 43.25 18.01
N PHE A 14 -48.54 43.06 19.11
CA PHE A 14 -48.52 41.79 19.86
C PHE A 14 -49.36 40.67 19.23
N VAL A 15 -50.44 41.00 18.50
CA VAL A 15 -51.33 40.00 17.87
C VAL A 15 -50.66 39.25 16.70
N ALA A 16 -49.66 39.84 16.03
CA ALA A 16 -48.91 39.18 14.96
C ALA A 16 -47.65 38.43 15.46
N ALA A 17 -47.28 38.57 16.73
CA ALA A 17 -45.93 38.32 17.25
C ALA A 17 -45.74 36.96 17.95
N GLY A 18 -46.12 35.86 17.31
CA GLY A 18 -45.72 34.50 17.74
C GLY A 18 -46.18 34.10 19.15
N GLU A 19 -45.26 33.58 19.97
CA GLU A 19 -45.49 33.22 21.38
C GLU A 19 -44.95 34.31 22.32
N MET A 20 -43.73 34.80 22.06
CA MET A 20 -43.11 35.88 22.82
C MET A 20 -43.93 37.18 22.81
N GLY A 21 -44.63 37.50 21.73
CA GLY A 21 -45.58 38.63 21.72
C GLY A 21 -46.72 38.47 22.73
N LYS A 22 -47.22 37.23 22.93
CA LYS A 22 -48.22 36.93 23.96
C LYS A 22 -47.62 36.98 25.36
N VAL A 23 -46.40 36.45 25.54
CA VAL A 23 -45.68 36.51 26.83
C VAL A 23 -45.43 37.97 27.23
N ILE A 24 -44.95 38.81 26.29
CA ILE A 24 -44.76 40.25 26.49
C ILE A 24 -46.08 40.97 26.78
N GLN A 25 -47.18 40.61 26.10
CA GLN A 25 -48.50 41.21 26.34
C GLN A 25 -49.06 40.88 27.74
N HIS A 26 -48.77 39.70 28.29
CA HIS A 26 -49.24 39.26 29.62
C HIS A 26 -48.27 39.57 30.76
N TYR A 27 -47.06 40.05 30.46
CA TYR A 27 -46.07 40.44 31.47
C TYR A 27 -46.46 41.76 32.15
N ASP A 28 -46.37 41.81 33.47
CA ASP A 28 -46.69 43.01 34.24
C ASP A 28 -45.55 44.03 34.22
N TRP A 29 -45.44 44.77 33.11
CA TRP A 29 -44.43 45.80 32.91
C TRP A 29 -44.52 46.96 33.92
N SER A 30 -45.62 47.12 34.67
CA SER A 30 -45.69 48.11 35.77
C SER A 30 -44.73 47.79 36.92
N LYS A 31 -44.31 46.51 37.05
CA LYS A 31 -43.27 46.06 37.99
C LYS A 31 -41.86 46.03 37.36
N SER A 32 -41.71 46.43 36.11
CA SER A 32 -40.43 46.48 35.39
C SER A 32 -39.77 47.86 35.48
N GLN A 33 -38.47 47.94 35.19
CA GLN A 33 -37.74 49.20 35.07
C GLN A 33 -38.09 50.02 33.81
N LEU A 34 -38.85 49.44 32.86
CA LEU A 34 -39.36 50.15 31.67
C LEU A 34 -40.73 50.82 31.92
N GLY A 35 -41.40 50.51 33.03
CA GLY A 35 -42.76 50.96 33.29
C GLY A 35 -43.80 50.35 32.32
N PRO A 36 -45.08 50.72 32.49
CA PRO A 36 -46.18 50.15 31.71
C PRO A 36 -46.08 50.51 30.22
N THR A 37 -46.55 49.60 29.36
CA THR A 37 -46.36 49.63 27.89
C THR A 37 -46.93 50.87 27.20
N ASN A 38 -47.92 51.53 27.81
CA ASN A 38 -48.51 52.78 27.30
C ASN A 38 -47.60 54.01 27.47
N LEU A 39 -46.45 53.89 28.16
CA LEU A 39 -45.44 54.93 28.30
C LEU A 39 -44.16 54.66 27.49
N TRP A 40 -44.12 53.61 26.68
CA TRP A 40 -42.95 53.24 25.89
C TRP A 40 -42.76 54.19 24.70
N PRO A 41 -41.53 54.72 24.45
CA PRO A 41 -41.26 55.69 23.39
C PRO A 41 -41.44 55.06 21.99
N GLN A 42 -41.67 55.89 20.97
CA GLN A 42 -41.98 55.41 19.62
C GLN A 42 -40.80 54.66 18.99
N SER A 43 -39.58 55.02 19.36
CA SER A 43 -38.34 54.31 19.02
C SER A 43 -38.34 52.85 19.49
N LEU A 44 -38.69 52.59 20.76
CA LEU A 44 -38.82 51.24 21.31
C LEU A 44 -39.95 50.46 20.63
N GLN A 45 -41.13 51.07 20.45
CA GLN A 45 -42.25 50.40 19.77
C GLN A 45 -41.89 49.98 18.34
N SER A 46 -41.16 50.83 17.61
CA SER A 46 -40.71 50.56 16.24
C SER A 46 -39.66 49.45 16.17
N ALA A 47 -38.66 49.47 17.06
CA ALA A 47 -37.65 48.42 17.16
C ALA A 47 -38.29 47.07 17.57
N LEU A 48 -39.23 47.08 18.50
CA LEU A 48 -39.95 45.90 18.95
C LEU A 48 -40.82 45.28 17.84
N GLY A 49 -41.44 46.12 17.00
CA GLY A 49 -42.12 45.67 15.78
C GLY A 49 -41.21 44.90 14.83
N ILE A 50 -39.96 45.34 14.63
CA ILE A 50 -38.96 44.64 13.80
C ILE A 50 -38.51 43.34 14.49
N CYS A 51 -38.23 43.39 15.80
CA CYS A 51 -37.81 42.24 16.59
C CYS A 51 -38.84 41.11 16.54
N LEU A 52 -40.11 41.40 16.87
CA LEU A 52 -41.14 40.39 17.06
C LEU A 52 -41.75 39.83 15.76
N ASN A 53 -41.58 40.49 14.62
CA ASN A 53 -42.04 40.01 13.31
C ASN A 53 -40.90 39.40 12.47
N SER A 54 -39.77 39.07 13.10
CA SER A 54 -38.60 38.47 12.44
C SER A 54 -38.36 37.04 12.88
N ASN A 55 -38.07 36.16 11.91
CA ASN A 55 -37.65 34.77 12.15
C ASN A 55 -36.16 34.65 12.56
N PHE A 56 -35.42 35.76 12.55
CA PHE A 56 -34.00 35.79 12.97
C PHE A 56 -33.91 36.01 14.49
N PRO A 57 -33.00 35.34 15.24
CA PRO A 57 -32.88 35.53 16.68
C PRO A 57 -32.48 36.98 17.03
N ILE A 58 -33.42 37.74 17.59
CA ILE A 58 -33.24 39.16 17.92
C ILE A 58 -33.63 39.43 19.37
N ALA A 59 -32.80 40.24 20.02
CA ALA A 59 -33.08 40.89 21.29
C ALA A 59 -32.93 42.41 21.18
N ILE A 60 -33.60 43.13 22.08
CA ILE A 60 -33.46 44.56 22.34
C ILE A 60 -33.05 44.71 23.79
N TYR A 61 -31.98 45.48 24.03
CA TYR A 61 -31.57 45.89 25.36
C TYR A 61 -31.85 47.39 25.50
N TRP A 62 -32.82 47.77 26.34
CA TRP A 62 -33.34 49.15 26.39
C TRP A 62 -32.91 49.93 27.64
N GLY A 63 -32.58 51.20 27.46
CA GLY A 63 -32.23 52.15 28.51
C GLY A 63 -30.86 51.92 29.16
N PRO A 64 -30.46 52.76 30.14
CA PRO A 64 -29.15 52.69 30.79
C PRO A 64 -28.86 51.41 31.56
N LEU A 65 -29.89 50.61 31.85
CA LEU A 65 -29.80 49.34 32.57
C LEU A 65 -29.91 48.12 31.63
N LEU A 66 -29.91 48.35 30.31
CA LEU A 66 -29.93 47.30 29.27
C LEU A 66 -31.04 46.26 29.50
N VAL A 67 -32.28 46.74 29.68
CA VAL A 67 -33.43 45.87 29.98
C VAL A 67 -33.77 45.02 28.76
N LEU A 68 -33.70 43.71 28.92
CA LEU A 68 -33.80 42.71 27.85
C LEU A 68 -35.26 42.41 27.44
N ILE A 69 -35.52 42.51 26.14
CA ILE A 69 -36.74 42.06 25.43
C ILE A 69 -36.29 41.26 24.21
N TYR A 70 -37.01 40.22 23.79
CA TYR A 70 -36.59 39.35 22.68
C TYR A 70 -37.75 38.65 21.97
N ASN A 71 -37.46 38.06 20.80
CA ASN A 71 -38.43 37.31 19.98
C ASN A 71 -38.37 35.79 20.17
N ASP A 72 -39.27 35.07 19.51
CA ASP A 72 -39.38 33.60 19.58
C ASP A 72 -38.09 32.90 19.16
N ALA A 73 -37.45 33.34 18.07
CA ALA A 73 -36.21 32.76 17.56
C ALA A 73 -35.02 32.93 18.51
N TRP A 74 -35.01 33.97 19.34
CA TRP A 74 -33.99 34.22 20.38
C TRP A 74 -34.28 33.50 21.69
N SER A 75 -35.54 33.15 21.95
CA SER A 75 -35.99 32.55 23.22
C SER A 75 -35.22 31.30 23.70
N PRO A 76 -34.61 30.43 22.85
CA PRO A 76 -33.85 29.26 23.32
C PRO A 76 -32.47 29.60 23.88
N ILE A 77 -31.87 30.74 23.49
CA ILE A 77 -30.50 31.14 23.86
C ILE A 77 -30.28 31.18 25.40
N PRO A 78 -31.16 31.82 26.20
CA PRO A 78 -31.11 31.76 27.66
C PRO A 78 -31.40 30.39 28.31
N GLY A 79 -31.87 29.38 27.56
CA GLY A 79 -32.22 28.07 28.08
C GLY A 79 -33.13 28.15 29.31
N ARG A 80 -32.70 27.61 30.46
CA ARG A 80 -33.48 27.64 31.72
C ARG A 80 -33.69 29.04 32.31
N LYS A 81 -33.00 30.09 31.81
CA LYS A 81 -33.26 31.49 32.18
C LYS A 81 -34.49 32.07 31.46
N HIS A 82 -35.05 31.37 30.46
CA HIS A 82 -36.35 31.70 29.87
C HIS A 82 -37.53 31.22 30.77
N PRO A 83 -38.64 31.98 30.90
CA PRO A 83 -38.88 33.35 30.43
C PRO A 83 -38.42 34.42 31.44
N TRP A 84 -37.81 34.03 32.57
CA TRP A 84 -37.40 34.93 33.66
C TRP A 84 -36.52 36.10 33.21
N ALA A 85 -35.69 35.89 32.19
CA ALA A 85 -34.81 36.89 31.58
C ALA A 85 -35.55 38.08 30.93
N LEU A 86 -36.84 37.91 30.59
CA LEU A 86 -37.65 38.98 30.02
C LEU A 86 -37.85 40.11 31.03
N GLY A 87 -37.55 41.34 30.63
CA GLY A 87 -37.67 42.54 31.47
C GLY A 87 -36.59 42.67 32.54
N LYS A 88 -35.47 41.95 32.43
CA LYS A 88 -34.32 42.03 33.34
C LYS A 88 -33.15 42.84 32.75
N PRO A 89 -32.32 43.50 33.60
CA PRO A 89 -31.03 44.04 33.18
C PRO A 89 -30.13 42.96 32.56
N ALA A 90 -29.42 43.28 31.47
CA ALA A 90 -28.54 42.32 30.80
C ALA A 90 -27.47 41.71 31.74
N MET A 91 -26.96 42.47 32.71
CA MET A 91 -25.98 42.01 33.69
C MET A 91 -26.56 40.97 34.66
N ASP A 92 -27.84 41.05 35.00
CA ASP A 92 -28.52 40.04 35.85
C ASP A 92 -28.76 38.73 35.08
N VAL A 93 -28.95 38.82 33.76
CA VAL A 93 -29.20 37.67 32.88
C VAL A 93 -27.90 36.98 32.48
N TRP A 94 -26.82 37.73 32.29
CA TRP A 94 -25.55 37.25 31.74
C TRP A 94 -24.31 37.50 32.64
N PRO A 95 -24.37 37.31 33.97
CA PRO A 95 -23.22 37.58 34.84
C PRO A 95 -21.99 36.73 34.50
N GLU A 96 -22.17 35.53 33.91
CA GLU A 96 -21.08 34.63 33.54
C GLU A 96 -20.23 35.08 32.33
N ILE A 97 -20.82 35.88 31.41
CA ILE A 97 -20.17 36.38 30.18
C ILE A 97 -20.12 37.91 30.12
N TRP A 98 -20.51 38.59 31.20
CA TRP A 98 -20.56 40.05 31.28
C TRP A 98 -19.22 40.73 30.90
N PRO A 99 -18.04 40.25 31.36
CA PRO A 99 -16.75 40.86 31.02
C PRO A 99 -16.46 40.89 29.51
N ASP A 100 -16.96 39.91 28.76
CA ASP A 100 -16.71 39.77 27.32
C ASP A 100 -17.68 40.61 26.47
N ILE A 101 -18.93 40.76 26.92
CA ILE A 101 -19.99 41.48 26.19
C ILE A 101 -20.17 42.94 26.61
N GLU A 102 -19.82 43.32 27.84
CA GLU A 102 -19.91 44.70 28.33
C GLU A 102 -19.13 45.70 27.47
N PRO A 103 -17.88 45.45 27.02
CA PRO A 103 -17.16 46.38 26.15
C PRO A 103 -17.88 46.63 24.82
N GLN A 104 -18.57 45.62 24.29
CA GLN A 104 -19.36 45.74 23.05
C GLN A 104 -20.64 46.56 23.28
N PHE A 105 -21.30 46.43 24.44
CA PHE A 105 -22.43 47.29 24.81
C PHE A 105 -22.01 48.75 25.01
N GLN A 106 -20.90 48.99 25.73
CA GLN A 106 -20.35 50.34 25.93
C GLN A 106 -20.00 50.99 24.58
N LYS A 107 -19.34 50.24 23.68
CA LYS A 107 -19.04 50.67 22.30
C LYS A 107 -20.33 51.05 21.54
N ALA A 108 -21.36 50.21 21.56
CA ALA A 108 -22.63 50.49 20.90
C ALA A 108 -23.34 51.74 21.46
N PHE A 109 -23.26 52.01 22.77
CA PHE A 109 -23.78 53.27 23.33
C PHE A 109 -23.04 54.54 22.87
N THR A 110 -21.81 54.43 22.34
CA THR A 110 -21.14 55.58 21.68
C THR A 110 -21.66 55.86 20.26
N GLY A 111 -22.57 55.02 19.74
CA GLY A 111 -23.09 55.11 18.37
C GLY A 111 -22.33 54.27 17.33
N VAL A 112 -21.25 53.58 17.74
CA VAL A 112 -20.45 52.70 16.89
C VAL A 112 -20.88 51.24 17.08
N PRO A 113 -21.34 50.51 16.05
CA PRO A 113 -21.77 49.12 16.19
C PRO A 113 -20.71 48.20 16.83
N GLY A 114 -21.15 47.39 17.78
CA GLY A 114 -20.40 46.29 18.40
C GLY A 114 -20.70 44.94 17.75
N GLY A 115 -19.89 43.93 18.06
CA GLY A 115 -20.11 42.56 17.60
C GLY A 115 -18.83 41.75 17.48
N SER A 116 -19.01 40.44 17.30
CA SER A 116 -17.94 39.46 17.06
C SER A 116 -18.48 38.29 16.23
N ARG A 117 -17.57 37.54 15.60
CA ARG A 117 -17.87 36.24 14.99
C ARG A 117 -17.25 35.12 15.81
N ASP A 118 -17.88 33.95 15.79
CA ASP A 118 -17.50 32.74 16.54
C ASP A 118 -16.95 33.04 17.94
N ALA A 119 -17.64 33.93 18.67
CA ALA A 119 -17.22 34.33 20.00
C ALA A 119 -17.56 33.21 20.99
N LEU A 120 -16.53 32.62 21.61
CA LEU A 120 -16.68 31.72 22.75
C LEU A 120 -17.29 32.51 23.91
N LEU A 121 -18.53 32.19 24.26
CA LEU A 121 -19.28 32.76 25.38
C LEU A 121 -19.70 31.61 26.32
N PRO A 122 -18.98 31.36 27.43
CA PRO A 122 -19.28 30.23 28.31
C PRO A 122 -20.57 30.46 29.13
N MET A 123 -21.68 29.83 28.75
CA MET A 123 -23.02 30.17 29.27
C MET A 123 -23.55 29.16 30.28
N GLN A 124 -24.14 29.64 31.38
CA GLN A 124 -24.75 28.80 32.42
C GLN A 124 -26.28 28.66 32.21
N ARG A 125 -26.66 28.20 31.01
CA ARG A 125 -28.07 28.03 30.60
C ARG A 125 -28.71 26.70 31.03
N HIS A 126 -27.92 25.69 31.40
CA HIS A 126 -28.38 24.33 31.70
C HIS A 126 -27.98 23.77 33.08
N GLY A 127 -27.34 24.57 33.94
CA GLY A 127 -26.87 24.16 35.27
C GLY A 127 -25.40 23.68 35.32
N TYR A 128 -24.69 23.82 34.21
CA TYR A 128 -23.23 23.72 34.06
C TYR A 128 -22.77 24.85 33.14
N THR A 129 -21.47 25.16 33.10
CA THR A 129 -20.91 26.09 32.11
C THR A 129 -20.85 25.40 30.75
N GLU A 130 -21.66 25.83 29.77
CA GLU A 130 -21.67 25.23 28.44
C GLU A 130 -20.67 25.94 27.51
N GLU A 131 -19.95 25.18 26.68
CA GLU A 131 -19.15 25.72 25.58
C GLU A 131 -20.11 26.15 24.46
N CYS A 132 -20.31 27.47 24.30
CA CYS A 132 -21.15 28.04 23.26
C CYS A 132 -20.37 29.06 22.42
N TYR A 133 -20.62 29.08 21.10
CA TYR A 133 -20.05 30.04 20.16
C TYR A 133 -21.15 30.85 19.49
N PHE A 134 -20.94 32.16 19.29
CA PHE A 134 -21.93 33.04 18.68
C PHE A 134 -21.33 34.03 17.68
N ASP A 135 -22.02 34.19 16.56
CA ASP A 135 -21.96 35.39 15.72
C ASP A 135 -22.99 36.39 16.27
N PHE A 136 -22.57 37.55 16.76
CA PHE A 136 -23.48 38.56 17.31
C PHE A 136 -23.14 39.99 16.90
N THR A 137 -24.16 40.84 16.80
CA THR A 137 -24.04 42.25 16.41
C THR A 137 -24.88 43.15 17.32
N PHE A 138 -24.25 44.15 17.92
CA PHE A 138 -24.89 45.15 18.78
C PHE A 138 -25.03 46.48 18.03
N THR A 139 -26.19 46.70 17.44
CA THR A 139 -26.50 47.89 16.63
C THR A 139 -27.17 48.97 17.51
N PRO A 140 -26.72 50.23 17.51
CA PRO A 140 -27.33 51.28 18.33
C PRO A 140 -28.74 51.65 17.86
N ILE A 141 -29.71 51.74 18.78
CA ILE A 141 -31.05 52.27 18.52
C ILE A 141 -31.08 53.73 18.98
N TYR A 142 -31.23 54.64 18.04
CA TYR A 142 -31.38 56.06 18.31
C TYR A 142 -32.82 56.39 18.69
N GLY A 143 -32.99 57.14 19.77
CA GLY A 143 -34.29 57.62 20.23
C GLY A 143 -34.66 59.00 19.71
N GLU A 144 -35.81 59.50 20.17
CA GLU A 144 -36.40 60.78 19.77
C GLU A 144 -35.50 61.98 20.13
N SER A 145 -34.59 61.81 21.10
CA SER A 145 -33.58 62.80 21.49
C SER A 145 -32.33 62.85 20.59
N GLY A 146 -32.22 61.95 19.59
CA GLY A 146 -31.03 61.77 18.77
C GLY A 146 -29.87 61.05 19.47
N LYS A 147 -30.05 60.60 20.71
CA LYS A 147 -29.08 59.77 21.45
C LYS A 147 -29.39 58.29 21.28
N VAL A 148 -28.40 57.43 21.56
CA VAL A 148 -28.63 55.98 21.69
C VAL A 148 -29.42 55.73 22.97
N GLU A 149 -30.62 55.19 22.84
CA GLU A 149 -31.55 54.91 23.96
C GLU A 149 -31.79 53.39 24.17
N GLY A 150 -31.34 52.56 23.23
CA GLY A 150 -31.28 51.10 23.36
C GLY A 150 -30.31 50.49 22.33
N ILE A 151 -30.16 49.16 22.38
CA ILE A 151 -29.29 48.39 21.49
C ILE A 151 -30.08 47.22 20.91
N PHE A 152 -30.02 47.09 19.58
CA PHE A 152 -30.59 45.98 18.81
C PHE A 152 -29.52 44.90 18.65
N ASN A 153 -29.79 43.71 19.19
CA ASN A 153 -28.91 42.56 19.13
C ASN A 153 -29.46 41.52 18.14
N ALA A 154 -28.76 41.28 17.04
CA ALA A 154 -29.01 40.15 16.16
C ALA A 154 -27.87 39.13 16.31
N VAL A 155 -28.22 37.86 16.56
CA VAL A 155 -27.29 36.81 16.95
C VAL A 155 -27.63 35.44 16.33
N ILE A 156 -26.60 34.64 16.05
CA ILE A 156 -26.70 33.22 15.66
C ILE A 156 -25.80 32.41 16.58
N GLU A 157 -26.29 31.27 17.08
CA GLU A 157 -25.44 30.29 17.76
C GLU A 157 -24.69 29.44 16.74
N THR A 158 -23.35 29.54 16.71
CA THR A 158 -22.47 28.78 15.82
C THR A 158 -21.84 27.56 16.49
N THR A 159 -22.11 27.31 17.77
CA THR A 159 -21.58 26.22 18.62
C THR A 159 -21.37 24.89 17.88
N TYR A 160 -22.43 24.34 17.29
CA TYR A 160 -22.39 23.04 16.62
C TYR A 160 -21.46 23.02 15.39
N ARG A 161 -21.35 24.14 14.68
CA ARG A 161 -20.46 24.26 13.52
C ARG A 161 -19.00 24.27 13.97
N VAL A 162 -18.64 25.17 14.89
CA VAL A 162 -17.26 25.33 15.39
C VAL A 162 -16.74 24.03 16.01
N ILE A 163 -17.54 23.39 16.86
CA ILE A 163 -17.16 22.13 17.52
C ILE A 163 -17.00 20.99 16.50
N ASN A 164 -17.90 20.85 15.52
CA ASN A 164 -17.79 19.80 14.51
C ASN A 164 -16.63 20.04 13.53
N GLU A 165 -16.32 21.29 13.19
CA GLU A 165 -15.11 21.65 12.42
C GLU A 165 -13.82 21.28 13.19
N ARG A 166 -13.73 21.61 14.49
CA ARG A 166 -12.60 21.25 15.38
C ARG A 166 -12.42 19.73 15.50
N ARG A 167 -13.52 18.99 15.66
CA ARG A 167 -13.54 17.52 15.74
C ARG A 167 -13.14 16.85 14.43
N ALA A 168 -13.69 17.30 13.30
CA ALA A 168 -13.33 16.80 11.97
C ALA A 168 -11.85 17.05 11.66
N SER A 169 -11.33 18.24 11.97
CA SER A 169 -9.90 18.55 11.85
C SER A 169 -9.03 17.62 12.71
N THR A 170 -9.48 17.25 13.91
CA THR A 170 -8.76 16.32 14.80
C THR A 170 -8.77 14.88 14.27
N LEU A 171 -9.88 14.40 13.71
CA LEU A 171 -9.94 13.09 13.05
C LEU A 171 -9.03 13.06 11.80
N GLN A 172 -9.06 14.10 10.97
CA GLN A 172 -8.20 14.21 9.79
C GLN A 172 -6.71 14.20 10.19
N ARG A 173 -6.32 15.04 11.18
CA ARG A 173 -4.95 15.05 11.72
C ARG A 173 -4.53 13.70 12.29
N LEU A 174 -5.44 12.94 12.90
CA LEU A 174 -5.15 11.60 13.42
C LEU A 174 -4.87 10.62 12.27
N THR A 175 -5.78 10.56 11.30
CA THR A 175 -5.63 9.73 10.09
C THR A 175 -4.32 10.04 9.37
N ASP A 176 -4.04 11.31 9.07
CA ASP A 176 -2.82 11.72 8.36
C ASP A 176 -1.52 11.47 9.17
N ALA A 177 -1.61 11.41 10.50
CA ALA A 177 -0.45 11.17 11.37
C ALA A 177 -0.14 9.69 11.60
N ILE A 178 -1.11 8.77 11.41
CA ILE A 178 -0.90 7.32 11.49
C ILE A 178 -0.80 6.64 10.12
N ASN A 179 -1.35 7.22 9.06
CA ASN A 179 -1.21 6.72 7.69
C ASN A 179 0.27 6.51 7.34
N SER A 180 0.62 5.32 6.84
CA SER A 180 2.00 4.91 6.47
C SER A 180 2.91 4.57 7.66
N VAL A 181 2.35 4.35 8.85
CA VAL A 181 3.09 3.80 10.00
C VAL A 181 3.32 2.29 9.83
N ILE A 182 4.44 1.77 10.36
CA ILE A 182 4.83 0.36 10.24
C ILE A 182 4.90 -0.40 11.57
N SER A 183 4.58 0.25 12.70
CA SER A 183 4.65 -0.36 14.03
C SER A 183 3.56 0.14 15.00
N TYR A 184 3.12 -0.71 15.92
CA TYR A 184 2.11 -0.33 16.92
C TYR A 184 2.58 0.82 17.83
N ASP A 185 3.86 0.84 18.22
CA ASP A 185 4.43 1.93 19.04
C ASP A 185 4.35 3.30 18.35
N GLU A 186 4.58 3.35 17.03
CA GLU A 186 4.41 4.57 16.26
C GLU A 186 2.94 4.97 16.18
N VAL A 187 1.98 4.04 15.99
CA VAL A 187 0.55 4.35 16.00
C VAL A 187 0.16 4.97 17.35
N TYR A 188 0.51 4.33 18.48
CA TYR A 188 0.20 4.86 19.81
C TYR A 188 0.92 6.18 20.11
N SER A 189 2.17 6.35 19.70
CA SER A 189 2.95 7.59 19.86
C SER A 189 2.37 8.75 19.05
N LYS A 190 2.03 8.53 17.78
CA LYS A 190 1.39 9.52 16.90
C LYS A 190 0.01 9.91 17.39
N THR A 191 -0.79 8.92 17.80
CA THR A 191 -2.11 9.16 18.41
C THR A 191 -1.97 10.00 19.67
N SER A 192 -1.02 9.65 20.56
CA SER A 192 -0.71 10.42 21.77
C SER A 192 -0.33 11.88 21.44
N GLN A 193 0.44 12.13 20.38
CA GLN A 193 0.77 13.50 19.93
C GLN A 193 -0.47 14.28 19.46
N ILE A 194 -1.39 13.66 18.70
CA ILE A 194 -2.60 14.34 18.22
C ILE A 194 -3.63 14.56 19.34
N LEU A 195 -3.87 13.58 20.21
CA LEU A 195 -4.85 13.69 21.30
C LEU A 195 -4.44 14.72 22.38
N ASN A 196 -3.14 14.90 22.63
CA ASN A 196 -2.65 16.01 23.45
C ASN A 196 -2.92 17.40 22.84
N GLY A 197 -3.17 17.47 21.53
CA GLY A 197 -3.57 18.69 20.79
C GLY A 197 -5.05 18.74 20.45
N ALA A 198 -5.91 18.24 21.34
CA ALA A 198 -7.38 18.22 21.23
C ALA A 198 -8.09 18.27 22.61
N GLN A 199 -7.46 18.90 23.60
CA GLN A 199 -7.88 18.88 25.01
C GLN A 199 -9.22 19.60 25.30
N GLU A 200 -9.73 20.38 24.35
CA GLU A 200 -11.03 21.04 24.42
C GLU A 200 -12.20 20.04 24.33
N ASP A 201 -11.99 18.95 23.56
CA ASP A 201 -12.95 17.86 23.33
C ASP A 201 -12.56 16.54 24.03
N ILE A 202 -11.30 16.38 24.43
CA ILE A 202 -10.75 15.16 25.04
C ILE A 202 -9.96 15.55 26.29
N SER A 203 -10.65 15.66 27.43
CA SER A 203 -10.09 16.18 28.69
C SER A 203 -8.88 15.36 29.20
N PHE A 204 -8.87 14.06 28.90
CA PHE A 204 -7.74 13.14 29.04
C PHE A 204 -7.97 11.93 28.14
N TYR A 205 -6.95 11.10 27.92
CA TYR A 205 -7.07 9.81 27.25
C TYR A 205 -6.15 8.73 27.85
N TYR A 206 -6.54 7.47 27.65
CA TYR A 206 -5.72 6.27 27.73
C TYR A 206 -5.87 5.49 26.42
N LEU A 207 -4.75 4.96 25.91
CA LEU A 207 -4.70 3.97 24.83
C LEU A 207 -4.25 2.65 25.46
N VAL A 208 -5.18 1.69 25.51
CA VAL A 208 -4.99 0.37 26.12
C VAL A 208 -4.98 -0.68 25.02
N GLU A 209 -3.97 -1.55 25.00
CA GLU A 209 -3.86 -2.70 24.10
C GLU A 209 -4.23 -3.99 24.85
N ILE A 210 -4.85 -4.95 24.15
CA ILE A 210 -5.17 -6.27 24.70
C ILE A 210 -4.03 -7.23 24.36
N ASN A 211 -3.27 -7.66 25.37
CA ASN A 211 -2.17 -8.62 25.20
C ASN A 211 -2.53 -9.95 25.90
N GLY A 212 -3.34 -10.76 25.21
CA GLY A 212 -3.83 -12.04 25.71
C GLY A 212 -4.82 -11.88 26.87
N ASN A 213 -4.36 -12.12 28.11
CA ASN A 213 -5.16 -11.97 29.32
C ASN A 213 -4.87 -10.66 30.08
N GLU A 214 -3.84 -9.90 29.69
CA GLU A 214 -3.45 -8.65 30.38
C GLU A 214 -3.66 -7.44 29.47
N ASN A 215 -4.16 -6.35 30.05
CA ASN A 215 -4.42 -5.09 29.35
C ASN A 215 -3.24 -4.14 29.57
N GLN A 216 -2.52 -3.76 28.51
CA GLN A 216 -1.34 -2.91 28.60
C GLN A 216 -1.66 -1.47 28.21
N VAL A 217 -1.37 -0.49 29.07
CA VAL A 217 -1.42 0.93 28.70
C VAL A 217 -0.21 1.24 27.80
N ARG A 218 -0.45 1.62 26.55
CA ARG A 218 0.60 2.01 25.58
C ARG A 218 0.81 3.52 25.53
N ALA A 219 -0.22 4.31 25.81
CA ALA A 219 -0.11 5.76 26.03
C ALA A 219 -1.21 6.28 26.96
N GLN A 220 -0.95 7.39 27.63
CA GLN A 220 -1.92 8.15 28.42
C GLN A 220 -1.58 9.64 28.39
N SER A 221 -2.52 10.50 28.80
CA SER A 221 -2.23 11.92 28.99
C SER A 221 -1.14 12.17 30.06
N PRO A 222 -0.42 13.30 30.02
CA PRO A 222 0.48 13.69 31.10
C PRO A 222 -0.26 13.92 32.42
N GLY A 223 0.28 13.43 33.53
CA GLY A 223 -0.20 13.75 34.89
C GLY A 223 -1.49 13.07 35.35
N ILE A 224 -1.95 12.01 34.67
CA ILE A 224 -3.10 11.19 35.10
C ILE A 224 -2.64 9.91 35.82
N GLU A 225 -3.31 9.54 36.91
CA GLU A 225 -3.01 8.37 37.75
C GLU A 225 -4.26 7.52 38.00
N THR A 226 -4.14 6.18 37.97
CA THR A 226 -5.26 5.26 38.26
C THR A 226 -5.23 4.73 39.70
N ILE A 227 -6.42 4.47 40.26
CA ILE A 227 -6.60 3.75 41.54
C ILE A 227 -6.37 2.23 41.34
N SER A 228 -6.60 1.74 40.12
CA SER A 228 -6.62 0.32 39.77
C SER A 228 -5.90 0.06 38.44
N SER A 229 -5.18 -1.06 38.34
CA SER A 229 -4.75 -1.66 37.06
C SER A 229 -5.90 -2.41 36.38
N ASN A 230 -6.86 -2.90 37.16
CA ASN A 230 -8.02 -3.65 36.70
C ASN A 230 -9.11 -2.66 36.29
N TRP A 231 -9.07 -2.22 35.04
CA TRP A 231 -10.16 -1.50 34.38
C TRP A 231 -11.43 -2.37 34.30
N PRO A 232 -12.64 -1.78 34.21
CA PRO A 232 -13.91 -2.49 34.13
C PRO A 232 -14.18 -3.03 32.71
N LEU A 233 -13.16 -3.68 32.14
CA LEU A 233 -13.14 -4.37 30.85
C LEU A 233 -13.38 -5.85 31.11
N ASP A 234 -14.63 -6.29 30.97
CA ASP A 234 -14.93 -7.71 30.78
C ASP A 234 -14.57 -8.06 29.33
N VAL A 235 -13.28 -8.36 29.12
CA VAL A 235 -12.57 -8.30 27.81
C VAL A 235 -13.23 -9.15 26.71
N LYS A 236 -14.09 -10.11 27.08
CA LYS A 236 -14.71 -11.07 26.16
C LYS A 236 -16.16 -10.73 25.75
N SER A 237 -16.81 -9.70 26.32
CA SER A 237 -18.26 -9.50 26.17
C SER A 237 -18.73 -8.25 25.43
N ASN A 238 -17.95 -7.17 25.37
CA ASN A 238 -18.41 -5.87 24.83
C ASN A 238 -17.68 -5.41 23.56
N GLN A 239 -18.33 -5.59 22.40
CA GLN A 239 -17.98 -4.92 21.14
C GLN A 239 -18.56 -3.49 21.04
N SER A 240 -19.02 -2.89 22.15
CA SER A 240 -19.83 -1.67 22.14
C SER A 240 -19.24 -0.55 23.00
N ILE A 241 -19.49 0.70 22.61
CA ILE A 241 -19.03 1.90 23.33
C ILE A 241 -19.75 2.01 24.68
N LYS A 242 -18.99 1.99 25.76
CA LYS A 242 -19.46 2.06 27.15
C LYS A 242 -19.22 3.47 27.72
N HIS A 243 -20.23 4.03 28.37
CA HIS A 243 -20.15 5.33 29.06
C HIS A 243 -19.91 5.13 30.56
N LEU A 244 -18.94 5.87 31.11
CA LEU A 244 -18.68 5.98 32.53
C LEU A 244 -19.28 7.30 33.02
N ALA A 245 -20.38 7.22 33.77
CA ALA A 245 -21.12 8.36 34.29
C ALA A 245 -20.52 8.97 35.57
N SER A 246 -19.59 8.26 36.21
CA SER A 246 -18.61 8.77 37.17
C SER A 246 -17.26 8.11 36.86
N ILE A 247 -16.16 8.82 37.14
CA ILE A 247 -14.79 8.34 36.94
C ILE A 247 -13.95 8.31 38.22
N ASP A 248 -14.50 8.81 39.34
CA ASP A 248 -13.82 8.94 40.64
C ASP A 248 -13.43 7.58 41.25
N GLU A 249 -14.09 6.50 40.83
CA GLU A 249 -13.79 5.12 41.22
C GLU A 249 -12.55 4.53 40.50
N TYR A 250 -12.03 5.22 39.47
CA TYR A 250 -10.98 4.70 38.59
C TYR A 250 -9.67 5.52 38.62
N PHE A 251 -9.72 6.83 38.89
CA PHE A 251 -8.56 7.73 38.86
C PHE A 251 -8.26 8.38 40.22
N SER A 252 -7.00 8.33 40.66
CA SER A 252 -6.53 8.98 41.89
C SER A 252 -6.17 10.44 41.65
N VAL A 253 -5.67 10.76 40.46
CA VAL A 253 -5.36 12.11 39.99
C VAL A 253 -5.85 12.23 38.56
N ILE A 254 -6.76 13.17 38.33
CA ILE A 254 -7.17 13.62 36.99
C ILE A 254 -6.44 14.94 36.73
N PRO A 255 -5.72 15.09 35.59
CA PRO A 255 -5.00 16.31 35.30
C PRO A 255 -5.99 17.47 35.06
N PRO A 256 -5.60 18.73 35.35
CA PRO A 256 -6.40 19.88 34.95
C PRO A 256 -6.51 19.91 33.42
N GLY A 257 -7.73 19.76 32.92
CA GLY A 257 -8.00 19.82 31.48
C GLY A 257 -7.92 21.25 30.93
N TYR A 258 -8.23 21.40 29.64
CA TYR A 258 -8.30 22.72 28.99
C TYR A 258 -9.36 23.64 29.65
N TRP A 259 -10.43 23.05 30.16
CA TRP A 259 -11.50 23.77 30.86
C TRP A 259 -11.26 23.82 32.37
N PRO A 260 -11.55 24.97 33.05
CA PRO A 260 -11.38 25.09 34.50
C PRO A 260 -12.26 24.14 35.33
N GLU A 261 -13.40 23.71 34.78
CA GLU A 261 -14.30 22.76 35.41
C GLU A 261 -13.75 21.32 35.28
N PRO A 262 -13.65 20.53 36.38
CA PRO A 262 -13.14 19.17 36.30
C PRO A 262 -14.10 18.25 35.53
N THR A 263 -13.55 17.36 34.72
CA THR A 263 -14.33 16.29 34.10
C THR A 263 -14.69 15.20 35.11
N SER A 264 -15.88 14.62 34.94
CA SER A 264 -16.42 13.54 35.79
C SER A 264 -16.91 12.34 34.98
N GLN A 265 -16.72 12.32 33.66
CA GLN A 265 -17.26 11.29 32.76
C GLN A 265 -16.27 10.90 31.67
N ALA A 266 -16.36 9.66 31.20
CA ALA A 266 -15.53 9.14 30.11
C ALA A 266 -16.28 8.17 29.19
N LEU A 267 -15.75 7.96 27.99
CA LEU A 267 -16.15 6.87 27.08
C LEU A 267 -15.04 5.84 26.95
N ILE A 268 -15.41 4.56 26.93
CA ILE A 268 -14.56 3.44 26.51
C ILE A 268 -15.02 3.03 25.10
N VAL A 269 -14.10 3.07 24.13
CA VAL A 269 -14.33 2.75 22.71
C VAL A 269 -13.40 1.61 22.28
N PRO A 270 -13.90 0.53 21.66
CA PRO A 270 -13.03 -0.52 21.13
C PRO A 270 -12.27 -0.05 19.88
N MET A 271 -10.97 -0.36 19.82
CA MET A 271 -10.14 -0.25 18.61
C MET A 271 -10.38 -1.50 17.76
N LYS A 272 -11.46 -1.47 16.97
CA LYS A 272 -11.97 -2.63 16.23
C LYS A 272 -11.51 -2.62 14.77
N GLY A 273 -10.87 -3.70 14.33
CA GLY A 273 -10.46 -3.92 12.94
C GLY A 273 -11.62 -4.28 12.01
N ASN A 274 -11.36 -4.24 10.71
CA ASN A 274 -12.34 -4.55 9.65
C ASN A 274 -12.78 -6.03 9.66
N ASP A 275 -11.92 -6.92 10.18
CA ASP A 275 -12.19 -8.34 10.43
C ASP A 275 -13.05 -8.59 11.68
N GLY A 276 -13.19 -7.58 12.53
CA GLY A 276 -13.91 -7.62 13.79
C GLY A 276 -13.03 -7.88 15.02
N HIS A 277 -11.71 -8.05 14.87
CA HIS A 277 -10.77 -8.15 15.99
C HIS A 277 -10.74 -6.85 16.79
N ILE A 278 -10.47 -6.92 18.10
CA ILE A 278 -10.33 -5.76 18.97
C ILE A 278 -8.90 -5.73 19.47
N PHE A 279 -8.09 -4.81 18.94
CA PHE A 279 -6.69 -4.64 19.32
C PHE A 279 -6.54 -3.97 20.70
N GLY A 280 -7.60 -3.30 21.17
CA GLY A 280 -7.60 -2.63 22.46
C GLY A 280 -8.78 -1.67 22.64
N TYR A 281 -8.62 -0.72 23.57
CA TYR A 281 -9.60 0.31 23.86
C TYR A 281 -8.97 1.72 23.94
N VAL A 282 -9.66 2.70 23.37
CA VAL A 282 -9.47 4.13 23.67
C VAL A 282 -10.38 4.47 24.84
N ILE A 283 -9.86 5.11 25.88
CA ILE A 283 -10.66 5.59 27.00
C ILE A 283 -10.44 7.09 27.13
N GLY A 284 -11.47 7.90 26.86
CA GLY A 284 -11.36 9.35 26.78
C GLY A 284 -12.30 10.08 27.73
N GLY A 285 -11.76 11.06 28.46
CA GLY A 285 -12.52 11.97 29.32
C GLY A 285 -13.35 12.96 28.52
N LEU A 286 -14.63 13.08 28.85
CA LEU A 286 -15.53 14.06 28.22
C LEU A 286 -15.20 15.48 28.69
N SER A 287 -15.49 16.47 27.86
CA SER A 287 -15.40 17.89 28.19
C SER A 287 -16.42 18.23 29.27
N ALA A 288 -15.96 18.85 30.37
CA ALA A 288 -16.84 19.32 31.44
C ALA A 288 -17.87 20.37 30.97
N ARG A 289 -17.66 20.96 29.78
CA ARG A 289 -18.51 21.99 29.17
C ARG A 289 -19.45 21.49 28.07
N ARG A 290 -19.48 20.18 27.78
CA ARG A 290 -20.33 19.61 26.72
C ARG A 290 -21.02 18.32 27.18
N PRO A 291 -22.36 18.20 27.05
CA PRO A 291 -23.07 16.97 27.39
C PRO A 291 -22.75 15.88 26.35
N LEU A 292 -22.90 14.60 26.73
CA LEU A 292 -22.77 13.48 25.81
C LEU A 292 -23.97 13.43 24.85
N ASP A 293 -23.84 14.09 23.69
CA ASP A 293 -24.76 13.99 22.56
C ASP A 293 -24.31 12.91 21.55
N LYS A 294 -25.15 12.64 20.55
CA LYS A 294 -24.91 11.60 19.54
C LYS A 294 -23.63 11.87 18.74
N ASP A 295 -23.43 13.12 18.35
CA ASP A 295 -22.32 13.51 17.48
C ASP A 295 -20.98 13.43 18.24
N TYR A 296 -20.99 13.77 19.54
CA TYR A 296 -19.85 13.58 20.42
C TYR A 296 -19.50 12.10 20.60
N LYS A 297 -20.51 11.21 20.72
CA LYS A 297 -20.28 9.76 20.73
C LYS A 297 -19.69 9.28 19.39
N SER A 298 -20.19 9.75 18.26
CA SER A 298 -19.71 9.36 16.92
C SER A 298 -18.32 9.88 16.60
N PHE A 299 -17.90 11.01 17.14
CA PHE A 299 -16.50 11.47 17.11
C PHE A 299 -15.58 10.47 17.82
N TYR A 300 -15.93 10.05 19.04
CA TYR A 300 -15.17 9.05 19.79
C TYR A 300 -15.16 7.66 19.11
N GLU A 301 -16.29 7.24 18.54
CA GLU A 301 -16.41 6.01 17.73
C GLU A 301 -15.44 6.02 16.54
N SER A 302 -15.33 7.17 15.86
CA SER A 302 -14.45 7.36 14.71
C SER A 302 -12.96 7.20 15.08
N ILE A 303 -12.53 7.67 16.26
CA ILE A 303 -11.16 7.45 16.77
C ILE A 303 -10.88 5.95 16.93
N GLY A 304 -11.84 5.19 17.50
CA GLY A 304 -11.71 3.74 17.67
C GLY A 304 -11.59 2.99 16.33
N VAL A 305 -12.39 3.37 15.33
CA VAL A 305 -12.36 2.76 13.98
C VAL A 305 -11.05 3.10 13.25
N ILE A 306 -10.58 4.35 13.31
CA ILE A 306 -9.32 4.78 12.66
C ILE A 306 -8.13 3.98 13.20
N LEU A 307 -8.03 3.83 14.53
CA LEU A 307 -6.94 3.07 15.16
C LEU A 307 -7.05 1.56 14.94
N GLY A 308 -8.26 1.00 15.03
CA GLY A 308 -8.50 -0.43 14.76
C GLY A 308 -8.20 -0.81 13.30
N GLY A 309 -8.44 0.11 12.36
CA GLY A 309 -8.08 -0.06 10.95
C GLY A 309 -6.56 -0.17 10.73
N GLU A 310 -5.78 0.79 11.24
CA GLU A 310 -4.33 0.82 10.98
C GLU A 310 -3.57 -0.29 11.73
N LEU A 311 -3.98 -0.62 12.97
CA LEU A 311 -3.41 -1.75 13.71
C LEU A 311 -3.65 -3.09 12.97
N ASN A 312 -4.83 -3.26 12.35
CA ASN A 312 -5.12 -4.42 11.50
C ASN A 312 -4.24 -4.47 10.22
N THR A 313 -4.02 -3.32 9.57
CA THR A 313 -3.11 -3.23 8.42
C THR A 313 -1.70 -3.68 8.80
N ILE A 314 -1.17 -3.16 9.92
CA ILE A 314 0.17 -3.51 10.43
C ILE A 314 0.25 -5.00 10.83
N ASN A 315 -0.78 -5.56 11.47
CA ASN A 315 -0.84 -6.99 11.78
C ASN A 315 -0.74 -7.85 10.50
N SER A 316 -1.55 -7.53 9.48
CA SER A 316 -1.57 -8.28 8.22
C SER A 316 -0.23 -8.22 7.48
N LEU A 317 0.44 -7.06 7.50
CA LEU A 317 1.77 -6.88 6.90
C LEU A 317 2.85 -7.68 7.63
N ASN A 318 2.84 -7.68 8.97
CA ASN A 318 3.76 -8.49 9.77
C ASN A 318 3.54 -9.99 9.52
N GLU A 319 2.29 -10.46 9.55
CA GLU A 319 1.95 -11.85 9.22
C GLU A 319 2.43 -12.26 7.81
N GLN A 320 2.32 -11.39 6.81
CA GLN A 320 2.81 -11.66 5.46
C GLN A 320 4.34 -11.73 5.42
N ARG A 321 5.04 -10.80 6.09
CA ARG A 321 6.51 -10.81 6.15
C ARG A 321 7.02 -12.06 6.86
N ASP A 322 6.47 -12.40 8.01
CA ASP A 322 6.95 -13.53 8.82
C ASP A 322 6.68 -14.87 8.10
N LYS A 323 5.58 -15.00 7.36
CA LYS A 323 5.33 -16.14 6.44
C LYS A 323 6.34 -16.19 5.29
N ALA A 324 6.68 -15.04 4.70
CA ALA A 324 7.69 -14.97 3.63
C ALA A 324 9.11 -15.29 4.13
N GLU A 325 9.49 -14.81 5.32
CA GLU A 325 10.77 -15.13 5.95
C GLU A 325 10.86 -16.62 6.32
N ALA A 326 9.81 -17.21 6.87
CA ALA A 326 9.76 -18.66 7.14
C ALA A 326 9.97 -19.49 5.86
N LEU A 327 9.29 -19.13 4.76
CA LEU A 327 9.47 -19.78 3.45
C LEU A 327 10.91 -19.61 2.91
N ALA A 328 11.49 -18.42 3.01
CA ALA A 328 12.87 -18.16 2.60
C ALA A 328 13.89 -18.95 3.45
N GLN A 329 13.66 -19.09 4.76
CA GLN A 329 14.48 -19.92 5.65
C GLN A 329 14.38 -21.41 5.28
N ILE A 330 13.18 -21.92 4.98
CA ILE A 330 12.96 -23.31 4.52
C ILE A 330 13.73 -23.57 3.21
N GLY A 331 13.61 -22.69 2.21
CA GLY A 331 14.33 -22.81 0.94
C GLY A 331 15.86 -22.82 1.14
N LYS A 332 16.38 -21.92 1.98
CA LYS A 332 17.81 -21.85 2.33
C LYS A 332 18.30 -23.10 3.07
N ALA A 333 17.50 -23.64 4.00
CA ALA A 333 17.80 -24.87 4.72
C ALA A 333 17.83 -26.09 3.79
N LYS A 334 16.87 -26.20 2.86
CA LYS A 334 16.81 -27.27 1.85
C LYS A 334 18.11 -27.36 1.04
N THR A 335 18.66 -26.24 0.56
CA THR A 335 19.92 -26.33 -0.23
C THR A 335 21.15 -26.66 0.61
N VAL A 336 21.22 -26.23 1.89
CA VAL A 336 22.35 -26.58 2.77
C VAL A 336 22.34 -28.08 3.08
N PHE A 337 21.17 -28.66 3.34
CA PHE A 337 20.98 -30.11 3.54
C PHE A 337 21.55 -30.92 2.38
N PHE A 338 21.15 -30.61 1.14
CA PHE A 338 21.67 -31.28 -0.06
C PHE A 338 23.17 -31.08 -0.30
N SER A 339 23.69 -29.87 -0.05
CA SER A 339 25.13 -29.59 -0.20
C SER A 339 25.99 -30.40 0.78
N ASN A 340 25.46 -30.73 1.96
CA ASN A 340 26.19 -31.54 2.95
C ASN A 340 26.08 -33.05 2.64
N ILE A 341 24.91 -33.53 2.23
CA ILE A 341 24.71 -34.91 1.72
C ILE A 341 25.69 -35.22 0.58
N SER A 342 25.85 -34.26 -0.35
CA SER A 342 26.80 -34.34 -1.47
C SER A 342 28.22 -34.74 -1.05
N HIS A 343 28.70 -34.18 0.07
CA HIS A 343 30.06 -34.40 0.56
C HIS A 343 30.19 -35.74 1.30
N GLU A 344 29.21 -36.07 2.14
CA GLU A 344 29.20 -37.30 2.92
C GLU A 344 28.96 -38.57 2.09
N PHE A 345 28.33 -38.48 0.91
CA PHE A 345 28.27 -39.60 -0.04
C PHE A 345 29.54 -39.73 -0.90
N ARG A 346 30.17 -38.63 -1.33
CA ARG A 346 31.39 -38.67 -2.17
C ARG A 346 32.59 -39.26 -1.42
N THR A 347 32.69 -39.00 -0.13
CA THR A 347 33.81 -39.45 0.72
C THR A 347 33.97 -40.98 0.77
N PRO A 348 32.97 -41.79 1.18
CA PRO A 348 33.08 -43.25 1.20
C PRO A 348 33.22 -43.85 -0.21
N LEU A 349 32.58 -43.27 -1.23
CA LEU A 349 32.77 -43.71 -2.63
C LEU A 349 34.23 -43.63 -3.07
N THR A 350 34.91 -42.51 -2.77
CA THR A 350 36.32 -42.31 -3.11
C THR A 350 37.21 -43.33 -2.39
N LEU A 351 36.88 -43.65 -1.14
CA LEU A 351 37.60 -44.64 -0.31
C LEU A 351 37.31 -46.11 -0.69
N MET A 352 36.26 -46.37 -1.48
CA MET A 352 36.03 -47.69 -2.10
C MET A 352 36.72 -47.82 -3.45
N LEU A 353 36.66 -46.79 -4.31
CA LEU A 353 37.16 -46.87 -5.69
C LEU A 353 38.68 -47.05 -5.79
N GLY A 354 39.48 -46.30 -5.03
CA GLY A 354 40.95 -46.37 -5.10
C GLY A 354 41.49 -47.78 -4.80
N PRO A 355 41.30 -48.30 -3.56
CA PRO A 355 41.69 -49.67 -3.19
C PRO A 355 41.24 -50.77 -4.15
N LEU A 356 40.08 -50.58 -4.78
CA LEU A 356 39.48 -51.54 -5.68
C LEU A 356 40.10 -51.49 -7.09
N GLN A 357 40.57 -50.32 -7.53
CA GLN A 357 41.38 -50.16 -8.73
C GLN A 357 42.82 -50.66 -8.51
N ASP A 358 43.42 -50.36 -7.36
CA ASP A 358 44.75 -50.83 -6.97
C ASP A 358 44.82 -52.37 -7.03
N VAL A 359 43.85 -53.05 -6.40
CA VAL A 359 43.78 -54.53 -6.41
C VAL A 359 43.45 -55.08 -7.81
N LEU A 360 42.60 -54.43 -8.62
CA LEU A 360 42.29 -54.91 -9.99
C LEU A 360 43.48 -54.85 -10.97
N GLN A 361 44.48 -54.02 -10.67
CA GLN A 361 45.72 -53.92 -11.45
C GLN A 361 46.77 -54.99 -11.10
N ASP A 362 46.63 -55.71 -9.98
CA ASP A 362 47.54 -56.80 -9.63
C ASP A 362 47.44 -57.98 -10.62
N SER A 363 48.61 -58.42 -11.09
CA SER A 363 48.79 -59.51 -12.04
C SER A 363 48.78 -60.93 -11.45
N GLU A 364 48.94 -61.12 -10.13
CA GLU A 364 48.96 -62.46 -9.52
C GLU A 364 47.58 -62.97 -9.04
N LEU A 365 46.51 -62.19 -9.22
CA LEU A 365 45.16 -62.56 -8.80
C LEU A 365 44.58 -63.77 -9.56
N LYS A 366 44.19 -64.82 -8.81
CA LYS A 366 43.43 -65.98 -9.31
C LYS A 366 42.11 -65.52 -9.93
N ASN A 367 41.75 -66.03 -11.11
CA ASN A 367 40.57 -65.60 -11.92
C ASN A 367 39.27 -65.41 -11.12
N ILE A 368 38.95 -66.32 -10.19
CA ILE A 368 37.73 -66.26 -9.36
C ILE A 368 37.65 -64.99 -8.50
N HIS A 369 38.78 -64.48 -8.00
CA HIS A 369 38.78 -63.22 -7.25
C HIS A 369 38.57 -62.02 -8.19
N ARG A 370 39.14 -62.08 -9.40
CA ARG A 370 39.03 -60.99 -10.39
C ARG A 370 37.59 -60.75 -10.82
N GLU A 371 36.80 -61.81 -11.01
CA GLU A 371 35.37 -61.69 -11.39
C GLU A 371 34.52 -61.00 -10.30
N HIS A 372 34.74 -61.34 -9.02
CA HIS A 372 34.10 -60.68 -7.89
C HIS A 372 34.57 -59.21 -7.74
N LEU A 373 35.86 -58.94 -7.92
CA LEU A 373 36.43 -57.58 -7.86
C LEU A 373 35.93 -56.67 -8.99
N THR A 374 35.82 -57.18 -10.22
CA THR A 374 35.20 -56.46 -11.35
C THR A 374 33.72 -56.18 -11.06
N THR A 375 33.02 -57.13 -10.45
CA THR A 375 31.61 -56.94 -10.03
C THR A 375 31.48 -55.88 -8.93
N LEU A 376 32.40 -55.84 -7.96
CA LEU A 376 32.49 -54.78 -6.95
C LEU A 376 32.73 -53.41 -7.61
N HIS A 377 33.67 -53.32 -8.56
CA HIS A 377 34.05 -52.06 -9.22
C HIS A 377 32.87 -51.47 -10.01
N ARG A 378 32.19 -52.29 -10.82
CA ARG A 378 30.96 -51.90 -11.54
C ARG A 378 29.84 -51.40 -10.62
N ASN A 379 29.58 -52.09 -9.49
CA ASN A 379 28.57 -51.62 -8.53
C ASN A 379 28.97 -50.29 -7.87
N THR A 380 30.28 -50.07 -7.64
CA THR A 380 30.79 -48.85 -7.02
C THR A 380 30.73 -47.65 -7.99
N LEU A 381 31.08 -47.84 -9.27
CA LEU A 381 30.90 -46.83 -10.33
C LEU A 381 29.42 -46.49 -10.54
N ARG A 382 28.53 -47.48 -10.55
CA ARG A 382 27.08 -47.25 -10.66
C ARG A 382 26.54 -46.46 -9.46
N LEU A 383 26.99 -46.75 -8.25
CA LEU A 383 26.67 -45.98 -7.05
C LEU A 383 27.22 -44.54 -7.12
N GLN A 384 28.40 -44.33 -7.72
CA GLN A 384 28.97 -43.00 -7.98
C GLN A 384 28.14 -42.19 -8.99
N LYS A 385 27.69 -42.83 -10.08
CA LYS A 385 26.79 -42.23 -11.08
C LYS A 385 25.47 -41.81 -10.44
N LEU A 386 24.82 -42.72 -9.72
CA LEU A 386 23.60 -42.47 -8.96
C LEU A 386 23.74 -41.24 -8.04
N VAL A 387 24.77 -41.21 -7.19
CA VAL A 387 25.03 -40.07 -6.30
C VAL A 387 25.18 -38.78 -7.09
N ASN A 388 26.03 -38.73 -8.13
CA ASN A 388 26.27 -37.49 -8.89
C ASN A 388 24.99 -36.95 -9.57
N THR A 389 24.17 -37.82 -10.16
CA THR A 389 22.88 -37.42 -10.77
C THR A 389 21.94 -36.78 -9.74
N LEU A 390 21.88 -37.30 -8.51
CA LEU A 390 21.10 -36.69 -7.42
C LEU A 390 21.63 -35.30 -7.01
N LEU A 391 22.94 -35.05 -7.16
CA LEU A 391 23.55 -33.75 -6.80
C LEU A 391 23.25 -32.68 -7.85
N ASP A 392 23.36 -33.02 -9.13
CA ASP A 392 23.09 -32.08 -10.23
C ASP A 392 21.60 -31.72 -10.29
N PHE A 393 20.68 -32.67 -10.03
CA PHE A 393 19.25 -32.38 -9.82
C PHE A 393 19.03 -31.32 -8.73
N SER A 394 19.66 -31.46 -7.56
CA SER A 394 19.50 -30.49 -6.47
C SER A 394 20.07 -29.10 -6.81
N ARG A 395 21.12 -29.03 -7.62
CA ARG A 395 21.71 -27.75 -8.09
C ARG A 395 20.80 -27.03 -9.09
N ILE A 396 20.11 -27.78 -9.94
CA ILE A 396 19.09 -27.28 -10.87
C ILE A 396 17.88 -26.75 -10.09
N GLU A 397 17.30 -27.55 -9.18
CA GLU A 397 16.14 -27.13 -8.37
C GLU A 397 16.44 -25.87 -7.52
N ALA A 398 17.69 -25.70 -7.09
CA ALA A 398 18.11 -24.52 -6.33
C ALA A 398 18.40 -23.26 -7.18
N GLY A 399 18.27 -23.34 -8.52
CA GLY A 399 18.63 -22.25 -9.44
C GLY A 399 20.14 -21.93 -9.46
N ARG A 400 21.00 -22.89 -9.10
CA ARG A 400 22.46 -22.69 -8.93
C ARG A 400 23.30 -23.29 -10.06
N LEU A 401 22.69 -23.93 -11.04
CA LEU A 401 23.37 -24.39 -12.25
C LEU A 401 23.45 -23.24 -13.27
N SER A 402 24.51 -22.45 -13.20
CA SER A 402 24.82 -21.44 -14.22
C SER A 402 25.55 -22.12 -15.40
N PRO A 403 25.06 -22.01 -16.65
CA PRO A 403 25.69 -22.64 -17.79
C PRO A 403 27.06 -22.01 -18.09
N LYS A 404 28.09 -22.84 -18.24
CA LYS A 404 29.42 -22.45 -18.68
C LYS A 404 29.47 -22.37 -20.20
N ILE A 405 28.97 -21.28 -20.76
CA ILE A 405 28.98 -21.06 -22.21
C ILE A 405 30.43 -21.09 -22.72
N THR A 406 30.70 -22.01 -23.65
CA THR A 406 31.99 -22.21 -24.34
C THR A 406 31.78 -22.27 -25.84
N THR A 407 32.72 -21.75 -26.62
CA THR A 407 32.70 -21.87 -28.08
C THR A 407 33.09 -23.29 -28.47
N ILE A 408 32.14 -24.08 -28.99
CA ILE A 408 32.32 -25.50 -29.30
C ILE A 408 31.54 -25.88 -30.56
N ASN A 409 32.18 -26.69 -31.41
CA ASN A 409 31.54 -27.24 -32.60
C ASN A 409 30.55 -28.35 -32.20
N LEU A 410 29.28 -27.99 -31.94
CA LEU A 410 28.29 -28.93 -31.41
C LEU A 410 28.03 -30.12 -32.35
N GLY A 411 28.13 -29.92 -33.67
CA GLY A 411 28.09 -31.02 -34.65
C GLY A 411 29.21 -32.03 -34.44
N LYS A 412 30.48 -31.60 -34.47
CA LYS A 412 31.64 -32.50 -34.27
C LYS A 412 31.64 -33.14 -32.88
N TYR A 413 31.35 -32.36 -31.82
CA TYR A 413 31.29 -32.86 -30.44
C TYR A 413 30.16 -33.89 -30.24
N THR A 414 29.02 -33.72 -30.91
CA THR A 414 27.96 -34.73 -30.97
C THR A 414 28.44 -36.00 -31.68
N SER A 415 29.17 -35.86 -32.79
CA SER A 415 29.75 -36.98 -33.52
C SER A 415 30.68 -37.82 -32.63
N ASP A 416 31.56 -37.15 -31.88
CA ASP A 416 32.46 -37.80 -30.92
C ASP A 416 31.68 -38.52 -29.81
N LEU A 417 30.72 -37.86 -29.16
CA LEU A 417 29.89 -38.44 -28.10
C LEU A 417 29.08 -39.66 -28.58
N ALA A 418 28.47 -39.58 -29.76
CA ALA A 418 27.79 -40.70 -30.41
C ALA A 418 28.77 -41.83 -30.78
N GLY A 419 29.97 -41.49 -31.26
CA GLY A 419 31.02 -42.43 -31.61
C GLY A 419 31.39 -43.40 -30.48
N HIS A 420 31.37 -42.93 -29.23
CA HIS A 420 31.62 -43.77 -28.05
C HIS A 420 30.59 -44.90 -27.86
N PHE A 421 29.36 -44.72 -28.34
CA PHE A 421 28.32 -45.75 -28.30
C PHE A 421 28.39 -46.71 -29.48
N ARG A 422 29.07 -46.38 -30.59
CA ARG A 422 28.99 -47.13 -31.85
C ARG A 422 29.36 -48.60 -31.72
N SER A 423 30.59 -48.92 -31.31
CA SER A 423 31.06 -50.31 -31.19
C SER A 423 30.21 -51.10 -30.19
N ALA A 424 29.66 -50.41 -29.21
CA ALA A 424 28.79 -50.98 -28.21
C ALA A 424 27.43 -51.33 -28.86
N VAL A 425 26.73 -50.36 -29.48
CA VAL A 425 25.47 -50.56 -30.22
C VAL A 425 25.59 -51.69 -31.25
N GLU A 426 26.69 -51.74 -31.99
CA GLU A 426 26.86 -52.73 -33.07
C GLU A 426 27.02 -54.16 -32.50
N LEU A 427 27.60 -54.33 -31.30
CA LEU A 427 27.61 -55.62 -30.57
C LEU A 427 26.21 -56.08 -30.15
N ALA A 428 25.25 -55.15 -30.03
CA ALA A 428 23.86 -55.46 -29.71
C ALA A 428 23.11 -56.12 -30.89
N GLY A 429 23.68 -56.06 -32.11
CA GLY A 429 23.12 -56.62 -33.35
C GLY A 429 22.23 -55.65 -34.13
N ILE A 430 22.59 -54.36 -34.16
CA ILE A 430 21.68 -53.22 -34.38
C ILE A 430 22.29 -52.15 -35.30
N GLU A 431 21.46 -51.47 -36.10
CA GLU A 431 21.93 -50.40 -36.99
C GLU A 431 22.11 -49.06 -36.26
N TYR A 432 23.36 -48.58 -36.14
CA TYR A 432 23.68 -47.28 -35.58
C TYR A 432 23.98 -46.23 -36.66
N ARG A 433 23.09 -45.25 -36.85
CA ARG A 433 23.25 -44.18 -37.84
C ARG A 433 23.51 -42.83 -37.16
N VAL A 434 24.45 -42.06 -37.70
CA VAL A 434 24.80 -40.70 -37.26
C VAL A 434 24.90 -39.82 -38.51
N VAL A 435 24.14 -38.72 -38.56
CA VAL A 435 23.99 -37.83 -39.72
C VAL A 435 24.23 -36.39 -39.27
N ILE A 436 25.38 -35.82 -39.63
CA ILE A 436 25.80 -34.48 -39.20
C ILE A 436 26.42 -33.79 -40.43
N PRO A 437 26.10 -32.51 -40.72
CA PRO A 437 26.71 -31.79 -41.83
C PRO A 437 28.22 -31.59 -41.63
N ASP A 438 29.00 -31.79 -42.70
CA ASP A 438 30.45 -31.50 -42.70
C ASP A 438 30.73 -30.02 -42.39
N ASP A 439 29.85 -29.13 -42.84
CA ASP A 439 29.90 -27.68 -42.67
C ASP A 439 29.06 -27.26 -41.45
N THR A 440 29.58 -27.57 -40.26
CA THR A 440 29.00 -27.23 -38.95
C THR A 440 29.84 -26.18 -38.23
N ASN A 441 29.19 -25.16 -37.68
CA ASN A 441 29.77 -23.98 -37.05
C ASN A 441 30.16 -24.22 -35.59
N ASP A 442 30.94 -23.29 -35.04
CA ASP A 442 31.27 -23.25 -33.62
C ASP A 442 30.21 -22.44 -32.87
N GLN A 443 29.46 -23.11 -32.01
CA GLN A 443 28.32 -22.56 -31.27
C GLN A 443 28.73 -22.22 -29.83
N ASN A 444 28.12 -21.20 -29.23
CA ASN A 444 28.38 -20.83 -27.84
C ASN A 444 27.43 -21.58 -26.90
N PHE A 445 27.92 -22.66 -26.27
CA PHE A 445 27.11 -23.60 -25.49
C PHE A 445 27.85 -24.21 -24.29
N ASP A 446 27.13 -24.69 -23.27
CA ASP A 446 27.73 -25.46 -22.16
C ASP A 446 27.98 -26.93 -22.54
N ALA A 447 29.24 -27.25 -22.79
CA ALA A 447 29.69 -28.60 -23.18
C ALA A 447 29.55 -29.66 -22.06
N ASP A 448 29.31 -29.26 -20.80
CA ASP A 448 29.05 -30.12 -19.63
C ASP A 448 27.52 -30.26 -19.34
N ILE A 449 26.67 -29.64 -20.17
CA ILE A 449 25.21 -29.84 -20.23
C ILE A 449 24.82 -30.52 -21.54
N TRP A 450 25.41 -30.14 -22.67
CA TRP A 450 25.17 -30.82 -23.96
C TRP A 450 25.58 -32.30 -23.91
N ASP A 451 26.73 -32.62 -23.29
CA ASP A 451 27.13 -34.02 -23.11
C ASP A 451 26.12 -34.81 -22.27
N LYS A 452 25.55 -34.22 -21.21
CA LYS A 452 24.50 -34.87 -20.40
C LYS A 452 23.19 -35.03 -21.16
N ILE A 453 22.80 -34.07 -22.00
CA ILE A 453 21.62 -34.20 -22.88
C ILE A 453 21.86 -35.35 -23.88
N VAL A 454 22.95 -35.27 -24.65
CA VAL A 454 23.33 -36.27 -25.66
C VAL A 454 23.47 -37.67 -25.02
N LEU A 455 24.23 -37.81 -23.94
CA LEU A 455 24.47 -39.10 -23.28
C LEU A 455 23.23 -39.66 -22.57
N ASN A 456 22.38 -38.85 -21.92
CA ASN A 456 21.13 -39.37 -21.34
C ASN A 456 20.10 -39.72 -22.41
N LEU A 457 20.04 -38.96 -23.51
CA LEU A 457 19.19 -39.33 -24.63
C LEU A 457 19.74 -40.60 -25.26
N ILE A 458 21.00 -40.67 -25.70
CA ILE A 458 21.59 -41.90 -26.23
C ILE A 458 21.41 -43.06 -25.26
N SER A 459 21.66 -42.90 -23.96
CA SER A 459 21.64 -44.02 -23.00
C SER A 459 20.23 -44.47 -22.58
N ASN A 460 19.29 -43.57 -22.24
CA ASN A 460 17.89 -43.99 -21.96
C ASN A 460 17.31 -44.70 -23.16
N ALA A 461 17.56 -44.12 -24.32
CA ALA A 461 17.14 -44.66 -25.56
C ALA A 461 17.82 -46.02 -25.76
N PHE A 462 19.13 -46.10 -25.52
CA PHE A 462 19.90 -47.33 -25.45
C PHE A 462 19.38 -48.35 -24.41
N LYS A 463 18.21 -48.20 -23.79
CA LYS A 463 17.61 -49.20 -22.91
C LYS A 463 16.32 -49.85 -23.46
N TYR A 464 15.75 -49.30 -24.52
CA TYR A 464 14.31 -49.46 -24.82
C TYR A 464 13.94 -49.95 -26.23
N THR A 465 14.89 -50.09 -27.16
CA THR A 465 14.63 -50.89 -28.38
C THR A 465 15.03 -52.33 -28.12
N HIS A 466 14.68 -53.27 -28.99
CA HIS A 466 15.04 -54.69 -28.87
C HIS A 466 15.79 -55.20 -30.10
N HIS A 467 15.31 -54.85 -31.29
CA HIS A 467 16.00 -55.05 -32.55
C HIS A 467 15.56 -53.95 -33.52
N GLY A 468 16.44 -53.56 -34.44
CA GLY A 468 16.16 -52.57 -35.47
C GLY A 468 17.26 -51.52 -35.61
N SER A 469 16.91 -50.24 -35.42
CA SER A 469 17.77 -49.12 -35.79
C SER A 469 17.67 -47.91 -34.86
N ILE A 470 18.74 -47.11 -34.89
CA ILE A 470 18.95 -45.88 -34.14
C ILE A 470 19.45 -44.81 -35.11
N THR A 471 18.90 -43.60 -35.06
CA THR A 471 19.44 -42.46 -35.84
C THR A 471 19.69 -41.25 -34.95
N VAL A 472 20.95 -40.81 -34.88
CA VAL A 472 21.32 -39.42 -34.52
C VAL A 472 21.33 -38.62 -35.80
N GLU A 473 20.64 -37.51 -35.82
CA GLU A 473 20.80 -36.43 -36.80
C GLU A 473 21.33 -35.18 -36.08
N TYR A 474 21.83 -34.19 -36.80
CA TYR A 474 22.13 -32.85 -36.30
C TYR A 474 21.85 -31.86 -37.42
N SER A 475 21.22 -30.72 -37.12
CA SER A 475 21.01 -29.64 -38.08
C SER A 475 20.90 -28.31 -37.36
N GLU A 476 21.78 -27.38 -37.67
CA GLU A 476 21.69 -26.00 -37.17
C GLU A 476 21.09 -25.08 -38.23
N SER A 477 20.27 -24.13 -37.78
CA SER A 477 19.76 -23.02 -38.59
C SER A 477 20.55 -21.74 -38.25
N THR A 478 20.07 -20.57 -38.71
CA THR A 478 20.58 -19.28 -38.24
C THR A 478 20.06 -18.90 -36.84
N GLU A 479 19.04 -19.59 -36.33
CA GLU A 479 18.33 -19.26 -35.09
C GLU A 479 18.42 -20.37 -34.02
N ASP A 480 18.78 -21.60 -34.39
CA ASP A 480 18.63 -22.80 -33.55
C ASP A 480 19.62 -23.93 -33.84
N VAL A 481 19.75 -24.88 -32.90
CA VAL A 481 20.58 -26.09 -33.01
C VAL A 481 19.75 -27.34 -32.76
N SER A 482 19.59 -28.14 -33.82
CA SER A 482 19.02 -29.48 -33.76
C SER A 482 20.06 -30.60 -33.68
N LEU A 483 19.60 -31.70 -33.11
CA LEU A 483 20.24 -32.98 -32.88
C LEU A 483 19.10 -34.03 -33.01
N LYS A 484 18.60 -34.51 -34.18
CA LYS A 484 17.27 -35.21 -34.36
C LYS A 484 17.20 -36.78 -34.34
N VAL A 485 16.10 -37.34 -33.82
CA VAL A 485 15.89 -38.78 -33.42
C VAL A 485 15.31 -39.67 -34.48
N SER A 486 15.64 -40.96 -34.38
CA SER A 486 14.64 -42.03 -34.51
C SER A 486 15.01 -43.31 -33.74
N ASP A 487 13.99 -44.11 -33.39
CA ASP A 487 14.12 -45.50 -32.95
C ASP A 487 12.95 -46.41 -33.33
N THR A 488 13.18 -47.72 -33.19
CA THR A 488 12.24 -48.78 -33.56
C THR A 488 11.78 -49.66 -32.37
N GLY A 489 11.77 -49.11 -31.15
CA GLY A 489 11.63 -49.84 -29.90
C GLY A 489 10.23 -50.12 -29.40
N ILE A 490 10.12 -50.47 -28.11
CA ILE A 490 8.83 -50.84 -27.50
C ILE A 490 7.80 -49.71 -27.53
N GLY A 491 8.24 -48.47 -27.77
CA GLY A 491 7.41 -47.27 -27.73
C GLY A 491 6.88 -46.93 -26.34
N ILE A 492 6.08 -45.88 -26.27
CA ILE A 492 5.51 -45.35 -25.03
C ILE A 492 4.00 -45.26 -25.23
N ASP A 493 3.23 -45.71 -24.24
CA ASP A 493 1.77 -45.61 -24.28
C ASP A 493 1.32 -44.15 -24.17
N GLN A 494 0.26 -43.78 -24.90
CA GLN A 494 -0.24 -42.40 -24.95
C GLN A 494 -0.65 -41.86 -23.58
N THR A 495 -1.06 -42.73 -22.64
CA THR A 495 -1.39 -42.36 -21.25
C THR A 495 -0.16 -42.07 -20.38
N HIS A 496 1.04 -42.49 -20.83
CA HIS A 496 2.32 -42.28 -20.16
C HIS A 496 3.15 -41.14 -20.76
N ILE A 497 2.92 -40.75 -22.02
CA ILE A 497 3.71 -39.70 -22.72
C ILE A 497 3.85 -38.41 -21.90
N ASN A 498 2.74 -37.86 -21.38
CA ASN A 498 2.78 -36.64 -20.56
C ASN A 498 3.45 -36.82 -19.19
N LYS A 499 3.78 -38.06 -18.81
CA LYS A 499 4.33 -38.44 -17.51
C LYS A 499 5.77 -38.92 -17.55
N ILE A 500 6.36 -39.24 -18.71
CA ILE A 500 7.78 -39.68 -18.77
C ILE A 500 8.78 -38.59 -18.34
N PHE A 501 8.33 -37.34 -18.30
CA PHE A 501 9.06 -36.19 -17.75
C PHE A 501 8.66 -35.84 -16.30
N GLU A 502 7.64 -36.50 -15.71
CA GLU A 502 7.37 -36.39 -14.28
C GLU A 502 8.52 -37.03 -13.48
N ARG A 503 8.87 -36.39 -12.36
CA ARG A 503 10.06 -36.76 -11.57
C ARG A 503 9.87 -38.14 -10.92
N PHE A 504 10.85 -39.03 -11.08
CA PHE A 504 10.82 -40.43 -10.61
C PHE A 504 9.71 -41.28 -11.27
N TYR A 505 9.06 -40.78 -12.32
CA TYR A 505 8.01 -41.53 -12.99
C TYR A 505 8.58 -42.71 -13.77
N ARG A 506 7.86 -43.83 -13.72
CA ARG A 506 8.19 -45.07 -14.40
C ARG A 506 6.90 -45.74 -14.86
N ALA A 507 6.79 -46.00 -16.16
CA ALA A 507 5.72 -46.85 -16.67
C ALA A 507 5.99 -48.32 -16.29
N GLU A 508 4.96 -49.05 -15.88
CA GLU A 508 5.03 -50.50 -15.62
C GLU A 508 4.94 -51.31 -16.94
N THR A 509 5.81 -50.99 -17.91
CA THR A 509 5.84 -51.65 -19.21
C THR A 509 6.80 -52.84 -19.20
N SER A 510 6.23 -54.04 -19.23
CA SER A 510 6.92 -55.35 -19.21
C SER A 510 7.68 -55.69 -20.49
N GLY A 511 8.58 -54.79 -20.93
CA GLY A 511 9.34 -54.93 -22.17
C GLY A 511 10.59 -54.05 -22.29
N GLY A 512 11.01 -53.32 -21.25
CA GLY A 512 12.37 -52.74 -21.24
C GLY A 512 13.40 -53.83 -20.99
N ARG A 513 14.58 -53.75 -21.63
CA ARG A 513 15.61 -54.82 -21.51
C ARG A 513 16.17 -54.93 -20.07
N SER A 514 15.96 -53.93 -19.19
CA SER A 514 16.12 -54.05 -17.74
C SER A 514 15.06 -53.31 -16.89
N GLN A 515 14.70 -53.86 -15.72
CA GLN A 515 13.75 -53.27 -14.75
C GLN A 515 14.37 -52.25 -13.77
N GLU A 516 15.66 -51.94 -13.85
CA GLU A 516 16.35 -51.08 -12.87
C GLU A 516 16.57 -49.66 -13.43
N GLY A 517 16.20 -48.60 -12.71
CA GLY A 517 16.41 -47.20 -13.15
C GLY A 517 15.60 -46.17 -12.35
N THR A 518 16.12 -44.94 -12.23
CA THR A 518 15.68 -43.95 -11.23
C THR A 518 14.49 -43.07 -11.62
N GLY A 519 14.12 -43.01 -12.90
CA GLY A 519 13.13 -42.03 -13.40
C GLY A 519 13.60 -40.56 -13.38
N ILE A 520 14.91 -40.31 -13.26
CA ILE A 520 15.48 -38.95 -13.22
C ILE A 520 15.99 -38.48 -14.59
N GLY A 521 16.39 -39.40 -15.48
CA GLY A 521 17.10 -39.06 -16.73
C GLY A 521 16.35 -38.08 -17.64
N LEU A 522 15.10 -38.38 -18.01
CA LEU A 522 14.31 -37.53 -18.93
C LEU A 522 13.86 -36.21 -18.28
N SER A 523 13.51 -36.21 -16.99
CA SER A 523 13.16 -34.99 -16.26
C SER A 523 14.38 -34.07 -16.09
N MET A 524 15.57 -34.61 -15.84
CA MET A 524 16.82 -33.85 -15.81
C MET A 524 17.21 -33.28 -17.18
N VAL A 525 16.96 -34.02 -18.28
CA VAL A 525 17.12 -33.49 -19.65
C VAL A 525 16.15 -32.32 -19.89
N GLN A 526 14.87 -32.45 -19.53
CA GLN A 526 13.88 -31.37 -19.69
C GLN A 526 14.33 -30.10 -18.96
N GLU A 527 14.75 -30.19 -17.70
CA GLU A 527 15.22 -29.01 -16.94
C GLU A 527 16.50 -28.39 -17.54
N MET A 528 17.43 -29.21 -18.05
CA MET A 528 18.66 -28.75 -18.75
C MET A 528 18.37 -28.02 -20.07
N VAL A 529 17.32 -28.43 -20.75
CA VAL A 529 16.83 -27.80 -21.99
C VAL A 529 16.08 -26.50 -21.67
N ASN A 530 15.22 -26.50 -20.65
CA ASN A 530 14.57 -25.30 -20.13
C ASN A 530 15.60 -24.22 -19.72
N LEU A 531 16.72 -24.60 -19.09
CA LEU A 531 17.82 -23.69 -18.71
C LEU A 531 18.47 -22.95 -19.90
N HIS A 532 18.31 -23.44 -21.13
CA HIS A 532 18.78 -22.78 -22.36
C HIS A 532 17.65 -22.10 -23.15
N ASN A 533 16.46 -21.96 -22.56
CA ASN A 533 15.19 -21.54 -23.21
C ASN A 533 14.72 -22.48 -24.33
N GLY A 534 15.15 -23.74 -24.28
CA GLY A 534 14.74 -24.78 -25.21
C GLY A 534 13.39 -25.43 -24.87
N LYS A 535 12.98 -26.40 -25.68
CA LYS A 535 11.79 -27.25 -25.49
C LYS A 535 12.16 -28.71 -25.72
N ILE A 536 11.48 -29.67 -25.09
CA ILE A 536 11.62 -31.10 -25.46
C ILE A 536 10.27 -31.69 -25.85
N ASN A 537 10.11 -32.07 -27.13
CA ASN A 537 8.93 -32.80 -27.60
C ASN A 537 9.19 -34.31 -27.57
N VAL A 538 8.11 -35.09 -27.63
CA VAL A 538 8.18 -36.54 -27.84
C VAL A 538 6.99 -37.03 -28.66
N GLU A 539 7.25 -37.84 -29.67
CA GLU A 539 6.28 -38.63 -30.43
C GLU A 539 6.59 -40.11 -30.19
N SER A 540 5.60 -40.96 -29.97
CA SER A 540 5.85 -42.40 -29.77
C SER A 540 4.60 -43.22 -29.99
N GLN A 541 4.78 -44.46 -30.45
CA GLN A 541 3.70 -45.43 -30.60
C GLN A 541 4.19 -46.82 -30.16
N VAL A 542 3.40 -47.47 -29.31
CA VAL A 542 3.71 -48.79 -28.73
C VAL A 542 3.96 -49.82 -29.83
N GLY A 543 5.09 -50.51 -29.76
CA GLY A 543 5.53 -51.50 -30.75
C GLY A 543 6.05 -50.93 -32.07
N ILE A 544 6.19 -49.60 -32.21
CA ILE A 544 6.82 -48.95 -33.36
C ILE A 544 8.10 -48.22 -32.96
N GLY A 545 8.10 -47.50 -31.83
CA GLY A 545 9.25 -46.75 -31.34
C GLY A 545 8.89 -45.36 -30.82
N SER A 546 9.88 -44.47 -30.72
CA SER A 546 9.78 -43.09 -30.26
C SER A 546 10.65 -42.12 -31.11
N VAL A 547 10.36 -40.84 -30.94
CA VAL A 547 11.13 -39.69 -31.41
C VAL A 547 11.08 -38.68 -30.26
N PHE A 548 12.21 -38.38 -29.62
CA PHE A 548 12.37 -37.22 -28.73
C PHE A 548 12.85 -35.99 -29.50
N GLU A 549 12.77 -34.78 -28.95
CA GLU A 549 13.03 -33.58 -29.75
C GLU A 549 13.47 -32.36 -28.94
N VAL A 550 14.79 -32.19 -28.73
CA VAL A 550 15.42 -31.14 -27.89
C VAL A 550 15.69 -29.86 -28.69
N ILE A 551 14.68 -29.02 -28.72
CA ILE A 551 14.69 -27.70 -29.35
C ILE A 551 15.56 -26.73 -28.55
N ILE A 552 16.60 -26.10 -29.11
CA ILE A 552 17.35 -25.03 -28.41
C ILE A 552 17.80 -23.88 -29.35
N PRO A 553 17.48 -22.61 -29.04
CA PRO A 553 17.90 -21.45 -29.84
C PRO A 553 19.38 -21.05 -29.65
N ILE A 554 20.00 -20.54 -30.72
CA ILE A 554 21.39 -20.06 -30.73
C ILE A 554 21.50 -18.72 -29.99
N GLN A 555 22.18 -18.73 -28.84
CA GLN A 555 22.42 -17.50 -28.08
C GLN A 555 23.55 -16.67 -28.71
N SER A 556 23.19 -15.55 -29.34
CA SER A 556 24.10 -14.56 -29.95
C SER A 556 24.92 -13.74 -28.92
N ASN A 557 25.61 -14.41 -27.99
CA ASN A 557 26.42 -13.81 -26.94
C ASN A 557 27.92 -13.88 -27.27
N ASN A 558 28.49 -12.74 -27.67
CA ASN A 558 29.92 -12.62 -27.99
C ASN A 558 30.77 -12.40 -26.72
N GLN A 559 31.28 -13.48 -26.11
CA GLN A 559 32.44 -13.40 -25.22
C GLN A 559 33.21 -14.73 -25.15
N PRO A 560 34.46 -14.81 -25.65
CA PRO A 560 35.23 -16.05 -25.65
C PRO A 560 35.88 -16.33 -24.28
N GLY A 561 35.35 -17.34 -23.56
CA GLY A 561 36.01 -17.91 -22.40
C GLY A 561 37.15 -18.86 -22.80
N LEU A 562 38.33 -18.75 -22.17
CA LEU A 562 39.45 -19.66 -22.46
C LEU A 562 39.12 -21.10 -22.01
N SER A 563 39.42 -22.06 -22.88
CA SER A 563 39.34 -23.49 -22.56
C SER A 563 40.34 -23.86 -21.46
N VAL A 564 39.85 -24.57 -20.44
CA VAL A 564 40.65 -25.34 -19.48
C VAL A 564 40.11 -26.77 -19.48
N ALA A 565 40.85 -27.69 -20.09
CA ALA A 565 40.46 -29.10 -20.10
C ALA A 565 40.66 -29.73 -18.72
N SER A 566 39.61 -30.37 -18.20
CA SER A 566 39.69 -31.16 -16.96
C SER A 566 38.78 -32.40 -16.98
N SER A 567 39.38 -33.58 -16.90
CA SER A 567 38.76 -34.82 -16.40
C SER A 567 37.38 -35.22 -16.96
N LYS A 568 37.19 -35.26 -18.29
CA LYS A 568 35.92 -35.73 -18.90
C LYS A 568 35.77 -37.25 -18.94
N GLU A 569 36.87 -37.99 -19.12
CA GLU A 569 36.87 -39.43 -19.46
C GLU A 569 36.00 -40.30 -18.53
N ALA A 570 36.15 -40.17 -17.21
CA ALA A 570 35.48 -41.05 -16.24
C ALA A 570 33.93 -40.97 -16.28
N TRP A 571 33.33 -39.85 -16.68
CA TRP A 571 31.86 -39.73 -16.78
C TRP A 571 31.34 -40.37 -18.06
N THR A 572 32.03 -40.13 -19.19
CA THR A 572 31.73 -40.79 -20.47
C THR A 572 31.91 -42.30 -20.36
N SER A 573 33.01 -42.76 -19.75
CA SER A 573 33.22 -44.19 -19.46
C SER A 573 32.11 -44.80 -18.62
N ALA A 574 31.57 -44.11 -17.60
CA ALA A 574 30.46 -44.65 -16.81
C ALA A 574 29.13 -44.74 -17.59
N PHE A 575 28.90 -43.86 -18.58
CA PHE A 575 27.80 -44.01 -19.53
C PHE A 575 28.04 -45.11 -20.55
N VAL A 576 29.29 -45.29 -21.02
CA VAL A 576 29.66 -46.31 -22.00
C VAL A 576 29.81 -47.70 -21.37
N GLU A 577 30.14 -47.82 -20.09
CA GLU A 577 30.13 -49.10 -19.34
C GLU A 577 28.72 -49.53 -18.95
N GLU A 578 27.86 -48.60 -18.48
CA GLU A 578 26.45 -48.90 -18.28
C GLU A 578 25.81 -49.24 -19.64
N ALA A 579 26.14 -48.46 -20.68
CA ALA A 579 25.80 -48.81 -22.04
C ALA A 579 26.39 -50.16 -22.44
N LEU A 580 27.62 -50.57 -22.13
CA LEU A 580 28.17 -51.88 -22.53
C LEU A 580 27.59 -53.06 -21.75
N THR A 581 27.18 -52.88 -20.49
CA THR A 581 26.28 -53.86 -19.83
C THR A 581 24.94 -53.92 -20.51
N TRP A 582 24.48 -52.77 -21.01
CA TRP A 582 23.29 -52.68 -21.82
C TRP A 582 23.53 -53.07 -23.28
N THR A 583 24.72 -53.13 -23.91
CA THR A 583 24.83 -53.15 -25.39
C THR A 583 24.61 -54.50 -26.05
N VAL A 584 23.51 -55.06 -25.56
CA VAL A 584 22.30 -55.53 -26.22
C VAL A 584 21.04 -54.58 -25.98
N GLU A 585 20.94 -53.22 -26.23
CA GLU A 585 19.76 -52.34 -25.80
C GLU A 585 19.15 -51.01 -26.55
N GLU A 586 19.82 -50.02 -27.24
CA GLU A 586 19.42 -49.12 -28.47
C GLU A 586 18.47 -47.77 -28.60
N LYS A 587 18.91 -46.42 -28.65
CA LYS A 587 18.35 -45.11 -29.38
C LYS A 587 18.98 -43.61 -29.11
N ASN A 588 18.43 -42.35 -29.50
CA ASN A 588 18.86 -40.85 -29.18
C ASN A 588 18.21 -39.54 -29.94
N ALA A 589 18.21 -38.16 -29.51
CA ALA A 589 18.10 -36.74 -30.29
C ALA A 589 16.86 -35.54 -30.09
N SER A 590 16.31 -34.25 -30.55
CA SER A 590 16.04 -33.09 -31.70
C SER A 590 16.14 -31.39 -31.72
N THR A 591 15.17 -30.35 -31.99
CA THR A 591 15.13 -28.94 -32.85
C THR A 591 15.17 -27.25 -32.54
N THR A 592 14.16 -26.27 -32.80
CA THR A 592 14.03 -24.69 -33.16
C THR A 592 14.03 -23.34 -32.19
N ASP A 593 13.57 -21.97 -32.28
CA ASP A 593 12.81 -20.79 -33.05
C ASP A 593 12.88 -19.25 -32.38
N SER A 594 12.46 -17.89 -32.65
CA SER A 594 11.90 -16.72 -33.61
C SER A 594 11.87 -15.16 -32.98
N ASP A 595 11.46 -13.81 -33.28
CA ASP A 595 10.80 -12.67 -34.20
C ASP A 595 11.07 -11.07 -33.71
N ASN A 596 10.64 -9.72 -33.97
CA ASN A 596 9.66 -8.68 -34.69
C ASN A 596 10.02 -7.03 -34.80
N GLY A 597 9.12 -5.92 -34.96
CA GLY A 597 9.32 -4.35 -35.26
C GLY A 597 8.26 -3.17 -34.79
N SER A 598 8.00 -1.79 -35.06
CA SER A 598 8.31 -0.41 -35.79
C SER A 598 7.50 0.93 -35.23
N TYR A 599 7.27 2.32 -35.53
CA TYR A 599 7.55 3.60 -36.43
C TYR A 599 6.98 5.11 -35.95
N ILE A 600 7.18 6.38 -36.55
CA ILE A 600 6.70 7.84 -36.08
C ILE A 600 6.55 9.20 -37.04
N LEU A 601 6.18 10.51 -36.60
CA LEU A 601 5.84 11.84 -37.41
C LEU A 601 5.77 13.40 -36.80
N LYS A 602 5.76 14.55 -37.61
CA LYS A 602 5.12 16.03 -37.56
C LYS A 602 5.80 17.49 -37.23
N SER A 603 5.30 18.73 -37.67
CA SER A 603 5.89 20.20 -37.60
C SER A 603 4.95 21.55 -37.66
N ARG A 604 5.35 22.86 -37.32
CA ARG A 604 4.58 24.21 -37.02
C ARG A 604 5.26 25.75 -37.18
N PRO A 605 4.69 27.00 -36.77
CA PRO A 605 4.90 28.57 -36.89
C PRO A 605 6.12 29.62 -37.19
N LYS A 606 6.55 30.70 -36.37
CA LYS A 606 7.53 31.93 -36.62
C LYS A 606 8.44 32.68 -35.49
N VAL A 607 9.76 33.12 -35.66
CA VAL A 607 10.77 33.80 -34.68
C VAL A 607 12.08 34.57 -35.21
N LEU A 608 12.83 35.43 -34.44
CA LEU A 608 14.26 35.87 -34.66
C LEU A 608 15.32 35.30 -33.66
N LEU A 609 16.55 35.00 -34.09
CA LEU A 609 17.71 34.51 -33.29
C LEU A 609 19.04 35.23 -33.61
N ALA A 610 19.84 35.52 -32.58
CA ALA A 610 21.24 35.95 -32.63
C ALA A 610 22.12 35.08 -31.72
N ASP A 611 23.26 34.60 -32.20
CA ASP A 611 24.31 33.86 -31.46
C ASP A 611 25.55 33.92 -32.39
N ASP A 612 26.78 34.03 -31.91
CA ASP A 612 27.97 34.14 -32.79
C ASP A 612 28.49 32.77 -33.26
N ASN A 613 28.18 31.71 -32.52
CA ASN A 613 28.55 30.33 -32.80
C ASN A 613 27.63 29.72 -33.87
N LYS A 614 28.23 29.26 -34.98
CA LYS A 614 27.48 28.70 -36.11
C LYS A 614 26.71 27.42 -35.73
N ASP A 615 27.36 26.49 -35.06
CA ASP A 615 26.78 25.18 -34.76
C ASP A 615 25.65 25.29 -33.73
N MET A 616 25.75 26.26 -32.81
CA MET A 616 24.67 26.60 -31.88
C MET A 616 23.49 27.28 -32.59
N ARG A 617 23.74 28.24 -33.50
CA ARG A 617 22.67 28.81 -34.35
C ARG A 617 21.94 27.72 -35.13
N ASP A 618 22.67 26.83 -35.79
CA ASP A 618 22.08 25.76 -36.60
C ASP A 618 21.36 24.71 -35.73
N TYR A 619 21.83 24.43 -34.51
CA TYR A 619 21.12 23.61 -33.52
C TYR A 619 19.80 24.25 -33.06
N ILE A 620 19.84 25.49 -32.58
CA ILE A 620 18.64 26.21 -32.10
C ILE A 620 17.65 26.38 -33.25
N LYS A 621 18.11 26.76 -34.44
CA LYS A 621 17.29 26.87 -35.63
C LYS A 621 16.64 25.54 -35.98
N ARG A 622 17.35 24.40 -35.92
CA ARG A 622 16.75 23.08 -36.16
C ARG A 622 15.69 22.69 -35.11
N VAL A 623 15.89 23.07 -33.85
CA VAL A 623 14.91 22.87 -32.77
C VAL A 623 13.67 23.72 -33.01
N LEU A 624 13.85 25.03 -33.17
CA LEU A 624 12.76 25.97 -33.28
C LEU A 624 12.08 25.92 -34.64
N SER A 625 12.74 25.61 -35.75
CA SER A 625 12.10 25.43 -37.07
C SER A 625 11.26 24.16 -37.23
N GLN A 626 11.08 23.38 -36.17
CA GLN A 626 9.92 22.48 -36.05
C GLN A 626 8.63 23.20 -35.64
N GLU A 627 8.70 24.36 -35.02
CA GLU A 627 7.53 25.13 -34.55
C GLU A 627 7.57 26.61 -34.99
N PHE A 628 8.64 27.09 -35.64
CA PHE A 628 8.92 28.49 -35.92
C PHE A 628 9.71 28.81 -37.24
N GLU A 629 9.24 29.73 -38.08
CA GLU A 629 9.96 30.48 -39.14
C GLU A 629 11.06 31.34 -38.48
N VAL A 630 12.21 30.72 -38.19
CA VAL A 630 13.34 31.33 -37.49
C VAL A 630 14.29 32.02 -38.47
N ARG A 631 14.48 33.33 -38.32
CA ARG A 631 15.63 34.05 -38.92
C ARG A 631 16.82 34.09 -37.96
N THR A 632 18.03 34.20 -38.51
CA THR A 632 19.29 34.06 -37.77
C THR A 632 20.30 35.15 -38.18
N VAL A 633 20.87 35.87 -37.21
CA VAL A 633 21.94 36.88 -37.39
C VAL A 633 23.16 36.54 -36.51
N VAL A 634 24.29 37.25 -36.68
CA VAL A 634 25.59 36.85 -36.06
C VAL A 634 26.17 37.83 -35.03
N ASN A 635 25.53 38.99 -34.79
CA ASN A 635 25.90 39.93 -33.73
C ASN A 635 24.72 40.82 -33.31
N GLY A 636 24.84 41.50 -32.16
CA GLY A 636 23.78 42.34 -31.62
C GLY A 636 23.46 43.60 -32.45
N SER A 637 24.40 44.13 -33.25
CA SER A 637 24.14 45.33 -34.06
C SER A 637 23.26 45.01 -35.26
N GLU A 638 23.50 43.89 -35.93
CA GLU A 638 22.60 43.34 -36.94
C GLU A 638 21.23 42.98 -36.36
N ALA A 639 21.17 42.41 -35.16
CA ALA A 639 19.91 42.07 -34.49
C ALA A 639 19.04 43.32 -34.24
N PHE A 640 19.61 44.42 -33.76
CA PHE A 640 18.87 45.67 -33.53
C PHE A 640 18.31 46.27 -34.83
N LEU A 641 19.11 46.32 -35.89
CA LEU A 641 18.67 46.81 -37.21
C LEU A 641 17.59 45.89 -37.82
N THR A 642 17.76 44.58 -37.71
CA THR A 642 16.76 43.58 -38.17
C THR A 642 15.46 43.67 -37.39
N ALA A 643 15.50 44.00 -36.10
CA ALA A 643 14.32 44.15 -35.26
C ALA A 643 13.47 45.39 -35.64
N LEU A 644 14.12 46.47 -36.07
CA LEU A 644 13.45 47.69 -36.55
C LEU A 644 12.74 47.49 -37.89
N ASP A 645 13.34 46.71 -38.80
CA ASP A 645 12.85 46.44 -40.15
C ASP A 645 11.81 45.29 -40.19
N TRP A 646 12.19 44.11 -39.69
CA TRP A 646 11.38 42.90 -39.82
C TRP A 646 10.25 42.78 -38.78
N GLN A 647 10.31 43.61 -37.72
CA GLN A 647 9.40 43.58 -36.56
C GLN A 647 9.07 42.15 -36.07
N PRO A 648 10.10 41.40 -35.63
CA PRO A 648 9.92 40.06 -35.12
C PRO A 648 9.04 40.07 -33.87
N GLU A 649 8.22 39.05 -33.72
CA GLU A 649 7.31 38.91 -32.57
C GLU A 649 8.06 38.39 -31.31
N LEU A 650 9.30 37.90 -31.49
CA LEU A 650 10.27 37.59 -30.43
C LEU A 650 11.71 37.55 -30.97
N ILE A 651 12.68 37.92 -30.13
CA ILE A 651 14.12 37.82 -30.36
C ILE A 651 14.75 36.86 -29.34
N ILE A 652 15.72 36.05 -29.79
CA ILE A 652 16.62 35.24 -28.95
C ILE A 652 18.04 35.75 -29.18
N SER A 653 18.88 35.83 -28.14
CA SER A 653 20.27 36.33 -28.23
C SER A 653 21.22 35.51 -27.35
N ASP A 654 22.44 35.20 -27.82
CA ASP A 654 23.55 34.98 -26.88
C ASP A 654 23.92 36.32 -26.21
N ILE A 655 24.63 36.24 -25.09
CA ILE A 655 25.17 37.37 -24.35
C ILE A 655 26.54 37.75 -24.91
N MET A 656 27.42 36.76 -25.11
CA MET A 656 28.83 36.96 -25.45
C MET A 656 29.04 36.95 -26.96
N MET A 657 28.74 38.07 -27.63
CA MET A 657 28.93 38.23 -29.08
C MET A 657 29.85 39.42 -29.42
N PRO A 658 30.60 39.36 -30.54
CA PRO A 658 31.44 40.48 -30.98
C PRO A 658 30.61 41.67 -31.50
N VAL A 659 31.25 42.85 -31.55
CA VAL A 659 30.69 44.16 -31.99
C VAL A 659 29.62 44.74 -31.07
N LEU A 660 28.61 43.96 -30.69
CA LEU A 660 27.61 44.33 -29.68
C LEU A 660 27.10 43.06 -29.00
N ASP A 661 27.18 43.06 -27.68
CA ASP A 661 26.74 41.98 -26.79
C ASP A 661 25.20 41.96 -26.63
N GLY A 662 24.68 40.92 -25.98
CA GLY A 662 23.25 40.76 -25.75
C GLY A 662 22.65 41.91 -24.91
N PHE A 663 23.39 42.41 -23.92
CA PHE A 663 22.93 43.49 -23.04
C PHE A 663 22.86 44.84 -23.77
N GLY A 664 23.88 45.21 -24.55
CA GLY A 664 23.88 46.44 -25.35
C GLY A 664 22.91 46.42 -26.54
N LEU A 665 22.47 45.24 -26.98
CA LEU A 665 21.32 45.07 -27.88
C LEU A 665 20.00 45.40 -27.15
N LEU A 666 19.80 44.82 -25.96
CA LEU A 666 18.57 44.95 -25.17
C LEU A 666 18.28 46.41 -24.77
N GLU A 667 19.29 47.13 -24.27
CA GLU A 667 19.15 48.54 -23.88
C GLU A 667 18.62 49.40 -25.05
N LYS A 668 19.20 49.21 -26.25
CA LYS A 668 18.77 49.92 -27.47
C LYS A 668 17.35 49.57 -27.89
N LEU A 669 16.94 48.29 -27.76
CA LEU A 669 15.58 47.85 -28.05
C LEU A 669 14.56 48.52 -27.13
N LYS A 670 14.79 48.52 -25.81
CA LYS A 670 13.87 49.07 -24.80
C LYS A 670 13.86 50.61 -24.76
N GLY A 671 14.97 51.27 -25.10
CA GLY A 671 15.02 52.73 -25.23
C GLY A 671 14.11 53.28 -26.34
N HIS A 672 14.04 52.60 -27.49
CA HIS A 672 13.42 53.14 -28.70
C HIS A 672 11.89 52.87 -28.79
N VAL A 673 11.12 53.89 -29.22
CA VAL A 673 9.65 53.95 -29.00
C VAL A 673 8.84 52.87 -29.73
N ASN A 674 9.35 52.35 -30.86
CA ASN A 674 8.66 51.34 -31.66
C ASN A 674 9.11 49.90 -31.34
N THR A 675 10.25 49.70 -30.69
CA THR A 675 10.83 48.37 -30.39
C THR A 675 10.73 47.98 -28.93
N ARG A 676 10.45 48.92 -28.02
CA ARG A 676 10.42 48.69 -26.57
C ARG A 676 9.41 47.67 -26.05
N PHE A 677 8.48 47.25 -26.90
CA PHE A 677 7.45 46.26 -26.60
C PHE A 677 7.74 44.88 -27.25
N ILE A 678 8.89 44.72 -27.93
CA ILE A 678 9.34 43.43 -28.48
C ILE A 678 10.03 42.62 -27.37
N PRO A 679 9.72 41.32 -27.21
CA PRO A 679 10.32 40.47 -26.17
C PRO A 679 11.66 39.85 -26.59
N VAL A 680 12.56 39.66 -25.62
CA VAL A 680 13.93 39.15 -25.83
C VAL A 680 14.26 38.01 -24.85
N ILE A 681 14.82 36.90 -25.36
CA ILE A 681 15.36 35.78 -24.58
C ILE A 681 16.89 35.77 -24.66
N PHE A 682 17.59 35.60 -23.54
CA PHE A 682 19.04 35.31 -23.51
C PHE A 682 19.38 33.83 -23.44
N VAL A 683 20.54 33.45 -23.99
CA VAL A 683 21.10 32.10 -23.93
C VAL A 683 22.59 32.17 -23.59
N SER A 684 23.09 31.38 -22.64
CA SER A 684 24.45 31.54 -22.10
C SER A 684 25.04 30.25 -21.53
N ALA A 685 26.38 30.10 -21.55
CA ALA A 685 27.08 28.95 -20.97
C ALA A 685 27.46 29.11 -19.48
N ARG A 686 27.14 30.25 -18.84
CA ARG A 686 27.31 30.43 -17.39
C ARG A 686 26.17 29.76 -16.62
N ALA A 687 26.48 28.66 -15.94
CA ALA A 687 25.60 28.01 -14.98
C ALA A 687 25.84 28.58 -13.56
N GLY A 688 24.79 29.14 -12.96
CA GLY A 688 24.80 29.79 -11.64
C GLY A 688 23.69 30.84 -11.55
N GLU A 689 23.10 31.03 -10.37
CA GLU A 689 21.92 31.90 -10.21
C GLU A 689 22.22 33.38 -10.46
N GLU A 690 23.38 33.88 -10.04
CA GLU A 690 23.79 35.29 -10.21
C GLU A 690 23.75 35.74 -11.68
N ALA A 691 24.29 34.94 -12.60
CA ALA A 691 24.33 35.27 -14.03
C ALA A 691 22.93 35.27 -14.68
N LYS A 692 22.02 34.41 -14.18
CA LYS A 692 20.62 34.37 -14.64
C LYS A 692 19.82 35.56 -14.12
N LEU A 693 20.09 36.00 -12.88
CA LEU A 693 19.53 37.21 -12.29
C LEU A 693 19.98 38.47 -13.03
N GLU A 694 21.28 38.61 -13.33
CA GLU A 694 21.87 39.72 -14.10
C GLU A 694 21.22 39.85 -15.51
N GLY A 695 20.98 38.69 -16.15
CA GLY A 695 20.25 38.57 -17.42
C GLY A 695 18.85 39.19 -17.40
N ILE A 696 18.02 38.77 -16.44
CA ILE A 696 16.61 39.18 -16.34
C ILE A 696 16.50 40.62 -15.78
N ALA A 697 17.34 40.99 -14.81
CA ALA A 697 17.37 42.32 -14.21
C ALA A 697 17.67 43.45 -15.21
N SER A 698 18.35 43.12 -16.32
CA SER A 698 18.61 44.04 -17.42
C SER A 698 17.39 44.34 -18.30
N GLY A 699 16.25 43.67 -18.08
CA GLY A 699 14.98 43.90 -18.77
C GLY A 699 14.70 42.96 -19.95
N ALA A 700 15.35 41.80 -20.01
CA ALA A 700 15.00 40.73 -20.95
C ALA A 700 13.85 39.89 -20.39
N GLU A 701 13.03 39.36 -21.29
CA GLU A 701 11.84 38.56 -20.95
C GLU A 701 12.18 37.10 -20.53
N ASP A 702 13.35 36.55 -20.90
CA ASP A 702 13.82 35.26 -20.34
C ASP A 702 15.35 35.02 -20.46
N TYR A 703 15.86 33.98 -19.80
CA TYR A 703 17.27 33.55 -19.81
C TYR A 703 17.42 32.01 -19.71
N LEU A 704 18.24 31.43 -20.58
CA LEU A 704 18.44 29.99 -20.74
C LEU A 704 19.92 29.56 -20.64
N VAL A 705 20.21 28.47 -19.92
CA VAL A 705 21.59 28.00 -19.65
C VAL A 705 21.96 26.83 -20.58
N LYS A 706 23.11 26.91 -21.25
CA LYS A 706 23.71 25.84 -22.06
C LYS A 706 24.40 24.81 -21.12
N PRO A 707 24.17 23.49 -21.24
CA PRO A 707 23.26 22.81 -22.17
C PRO A 707 21.80 22.80 -21.70
N PHE A 708 20.88 23.22 -22.57
CA PHE A 708 19.43 23.19 -22.36
C PHE A 708 18.76 22.10 -23.20
N SER A 709 17.54 21.71 -22.83
CA SER A 709 16.74 20.78 -23.65
C SER A 709 16.03 21.50 -24.81
N SER A 710 15.82 20.79 -25.92
CA SER A 710 15.07 21.32 -27.08
C SER A 710 13.62 21.68 -26.73
N LYS A 711 12.97 20.87 -25.89
CA LYS A 711 11.61 21.11 -25.38
C LYS A 711 11.52 22.40 -24.55
N GLU A 712 12.52 22.66 -23.71
CA GLU A 712 12.56 23.88 -22.90
C GLU A 712 12.61 25.12 -23.79
N LEU A 713 13.52 25.17 -24.78
CA LEU A 713 13.64 26.33 -25.67
C LEU A 713 12.38 26.57 -26.52
N GLN A 714 11.71 25.51 -27.01
CA GLN A 714 10.42 25.64 -27.71
C GLN A 714 9.36 26.30 -26.82
N GLY A 715 9.15 25.78 -25.60
CA GLY A 715 8.12 26.29 -24.68
C GLY A 715 8.29 27.76 -24.27
N ARG A 716 9.53 28.25 -24.20
CA ARG A 716 9.86 29.65 -23.88
C ARG A 716 9.35 30.62 -24.97
N VAL A 717 9.52 30.20 -26.22
CA VAL A 717 9.40 31.03 -27.42
C VAL A 717 7.94 31.25 -27.83
N THR A 718 7.09 30.22 -27.71
CA THR A 718 5.67 30.28 -28.06
C THR A 718 4.90 31.35 -27.27
N ASN A 719 5.24 31.49 -25.98
CA ASN A 719 4.41 32.21 -25.01
C ASN A 719 4.45 33.73 -25.19
N LEU A 720 5.60 34.28 -25.59
CA LEU A 720 5.85 35.72 -25.62
C LEU A 720 5.29 36.43 -26.87
N ILE A 721 5.22 35.71 -28.00
CA ILE A 721 4.75 36.21 -29.30
C ILE A 721 3.30 36.71 -29.25
N THR A 722 2.43 35.97 -28.56
CA THR A 722 0.96 36.14 -28.62
C THR A 722 0.46 37.44 -28.00
N ALA A 723 1.25 38.11 -27.14
CA ALA A 723 0.78 39.16 -26.25
C ALA A 723 0.63 40.57 -26.87
N SER A 724 1.26 40.87 -28.01
CA SER A 724 1.59 42.27 -28.36
C SER A 724 0.53 43.11 -29.13
N ARG A 725 -0.57 42.53 -29.63
CA ARG A 725 -1.28 43.11 -30.81
C ARG A 725 -2.50 44.03 -30.59
N ALA A 726 -3.07 44.22 -29.39
CA ALA A 726 -4.51 44.54 -29.26
C ALA A 726 -4.95 45.87 -28.57
N ARG A 727 -4.17 46.97 -28.59
CA ARG A 727 -4.20 47.98 -27.50
C ARG A 727 -4.27 49.49 -27.89
N ARG A 728 -5.04 49.92 -28.89
CA ARG A 728 -4.87 51.30 -29.45
C ARG A 728 -6.10 52.12 -29.95
N GLU A 729 -7.33 51.58 -30.05
CA GLU A 729 -8.47 52.29 -30.70
C GLU A 729 -9.85 52.11 -29.99
N SER A 730 -10.55 53.19 -29.55
CA SER A 730 -11.88 53.11 -28.87
C SER A 730 -12.72 54.40 -28.59
N GLU A 731 -12.37 55.64 -28.99
CA GLU A 731 -12.31 56.72 -27.96
C GLU A 731 -13.22 58.01 -27.94
N ARG A 732 -12.60 59.20 -27.75
CA ARG A 732 -12.93 60.47 -27.02
C ARG A 732 -13.74 60.44 -25.71
N GLN A 733 -14.80 59.65 -25.63
CA GLN A 733 -16.04 60.17 -25.05
C GLN A 733 -16.37 59.63 -23.63
N PHE A 734 -16.87 60.43 -22.68
CA PHE A 734 -16.52 61.83 -22.41
C PHE A 734 -16.79 62.24 -20.94
N PHE A 735 -16.63 63.53 -20.65
CA PHE A 735 -16.21 64.08 -19.35
C PHE A 735 -17.31 64.87 -18.59
N ASN A 736 -18.42 65.22 -19.26
CA ASN A 736 -19.51 66.05 -18.68
C ASN A 736 -20.74 65.27 -18.18
N LEU A 737 -20.87 63.98 -18.50
CA LEU A 737 -22.00 63.12 -18.08
C LEU A 737 -21.89 62.69 -16.59
N PHE A 738 -21.36 63.58 -15.76
CA PHE A 738 -20.36 63.20 -14.76
C PHE A 738 -20.61 63.82 -13.39
N LEU A 739 -20.93 65.12 -13.33
CA LEU A 739 -20.96 65.87 -12.06
C LEU A 739 -22.34 65.95 -11.39
N GLN A 740 -23.37 65.37 -12.00
CA GLN A 740 -24.77 65.42 -11.53
C GLN A 740 -25.36 64.02 -11.27
N SER A 741 -24.54 62.98 -11.30
CA SER A 741 -25.01 61.61 -11.08
C SER A 741 -25.13 61.28 -9.59
N PRO A 742 -26.09 60.44 -9.18
CA PRO A 742 -26.03 59.74 -7.89
C PRO A 742 -24.92 58.68 -7.81
N ALA A 743 -24.23 58.37 -8.93
CA ALA A 743 -22.96 57.65 -8.90
C ALA A 743 -21.78 58.59 -8.57
N HIS A 744 -20.72 58.03 -7.99
CA HIS A 744 -19.43 58.71 -7.83
C HIS A 744 -18.60 58.53 -9.11
N ILE A 745 -18.27 59.63 -9.78
CA ILE A 745 -17.66 59.59 -11.12
C ILE A 745 -16.23 60.18 -11.11
N HIS A 746 -15.24 59.50 -11.69
CA HIS A 746 -13.81 59.90 -11.64
C HIS A 746 -13.14 59.84 -13.02
N VAL A 747 -12.10 60.66 -13.25
CA VAL A 747 -11.20 60.61 -14.42
C VAL A 747 -9.75 60.58 -13.96
N MET A 748 -8.94 59.65 -14.46
CA MET A 748 -7.51 59.49 -14.11
C MET A 748 -6.63 59.38 -15.35
N LYS A 749 -5.57 60.19 -15.47
CA LYS A 749 -4.66 60.30 -16.63
C LYS A 749 -3.26 59.77 -16.29
N GLY A 750 -2.55 59.20 -17.26
CA GLY A 750 -1.17 58.73 -17.05
C GLY A 750 -1.05 57.38 -16.32
N PRO A 751 0.13 56.73 -16.36
CA PRO A 751 0.36 55.40 -15.76
C PRO A 751 0.44 55.42 -14.23
N ASP A 752 0.65 56.60 -13.63
CA ASP A 752 0.52 56.78 -12.17
C ASP A 752 -0.94 57.07 -11.76
N HIS A 753 -1.87 57.02 -12.73
CA HIS A 753 -3.31 57.28 -12.64
C HIS A 753 -3.63 58.57 -11.88
N VAL A 754 -3.07 59.67 -12.40
CA VAL A 754 -3.21 61.01 -11.86
C VAL A 754 -4.65 61.49 -12.07
N PHE A 755 -5.42 61.71 -11.01
CA PHE A 755 -6.82 62.16 -11.15
C PHE A 755 -6.90 63.48 -11.94
N GLU A 756 -7.42 63.44 -13.17
CA GLU A 756 -7.68 64.63 -13.99
C GLU A 756 -9.03 65.27 -13.62
N LEU A 757 -9.97 64.48 -13.06
CA LEU A 757 -11.16 64.99 -12.37
C LEU A 757 -11.68 63.99 -11.32
N PHE A 758 -12.24 64.47 -10.22
CA PHE A 758 -12.65 63.65 -9.07
C PHE A 758 -14.04 64.03 -8.55
N HIS A 759 -14.93 63.07 -8.26
CA HIS A 759 -16.27 63.39 -7.75
C HIS A 759 -16.25 63.97 -6.33
N PRO A 760 -17.00 65.06 -6.06
CA PRO A 760 -17.12 65.61 -4.70
C PRO A 760 -17.68 64.62 -3.67
N LEU A 761 -18.61 63.75 -4.07
CA LEU A 761 -19.30 62.80 -3.16
C LEU A 761 -18.40 61.64 -2.70
N ALA A 762 -17.37 61.28 -3.47
CA ALA A 762 -16.45 60.18 -3.12
C ALA A 762 -15.56 60.48 -1.89
N LYS A 763 -15.58 61.72 -1.38
CA LYS A 763 -14.85 62.13 -0.18
C LYS A 763 -15.21 61.32 1.05
N LYS A 764 -16.43 60.74 1.10
CA LYS A 764 -16.89 59.78 2.13
C LYS A 764 -16.02 58.51 2.21
N PHE A 765 -15.37 58.09 1.13
CA PHE A 765 -14.63 56.82 1.03
C PHE A 765 -13.11 57.00 0.97
N THR A 766 -12.63 58.21 1.26
CA THR A 766 -11.23 58.62 1.05
C THR A 766 -10.70 59.49 2.19
N ALA A 767 -11.34 59.44 3.36
CA ALA A 767 -11.08 60.29 4.54
C ALA A 767 -11.16 61.80 4.24
N GLY A 768 -12.20 62.23 3.50
CA GLY A 768 -12.50 63.64 3.20
C GLY A 768 -11.60 64.33 2.15
N ARG A 769 -10.58 63.64 1.63
CA ARG A 769 -9.52 64.23 0.79
C ARG A 769 -9.98 64.53 -0.64
N ASP A 770 -9.48 65.63 -1.22
CA ASP A 770 -9.53 65.84 -2.67
C ASP A 770 -8.24 65.35 -3.33
N LEU A 771 -8.38 64.56 -4.39
CA LEU A 771 -7.31 63.78 -5.00
C LEU A 771 -6.94 64.23 -6.41
N THR A 772 -7.67 65.22 -6.95
CA THR A 772 -7.39 65.84 -8.25
C THR A 772 -5.93 66.31 -8.34
N GLY A 773 -5.28 66.00 -9.46
CA GLY A 773 -3.86 66.30 -9.73
C GLY A 773 -2.85 65.36 -9.07
N LYS A 774 -3.28 64.33 -8.32
CA LYS A 774 -2.39 63.39 -7.60
C LYS A 774 -2.46 61.99 -8.18
N ARG A 775 -1.32 61.29 -8.13
CA ARG A 775 -1.15 59.89 -8.51
C ARG A 775 -1.98 58.98 -7.61
N ILE A 776 -2.64 57.95 -8.14
CA ILE A 776 -3.59 57.15 -7.34
C ILE A 776 -2.90 56.43 -6.17
N ARG A 777 -1.69 55.90 -6.38
CA ARG A 777 -0.93 55.15 -5.37
C ARG A 777 -0.43 56.03 -4.21
N GLU A 778 -0.19 57.32 -4.49
CA GLU A 778 0.12 58.33 -3.46
C GLU A 778 -1.16 58.87 -2.79
N ALA A 779 -2.32 58.75 -3.45
CA ALA A 779 -3.60 59.30 -3.01
C ALA A 779 -4.41 58.35 -2.11
N LEU A 780 -4.38 57.04 -2.39
CA LEU A 780 -5.22 56.01 -1.75
C LEU A 780 -4.45 54.71 -1.39
N PRO A 781 -3.23 54.76 -0.82
CA PRO A 781 -2.33 53.59 -0.70
C PRO A 781 -2.96 52.35 -0.04
N GLU A 782 -3.98 52.54 0.79
CA GLU A 782 -4.87 51.51 1.30
C GLU A 782 -5.37 50.48 0.27
N VAL A 783 -5.71 50.88 -0.97
CA VAL A 783 -6.35 49.98 -1.96
C VAL A 783 -5.36 49.18 -2.82
N GLU A 784 -4.07 49.26 -2.48
CA GLU A 784 -2.99 48.47 -3.07
C GLU A 784 -3.11 46.99 -2.71
N GLY A 785 -2.92 46.09 -3.68
CA GLY A 785 -3.03 44.64 -3.47
C GLY A 785 -4.45 44.10 -3.29
N GLN A 786 -5.47 44.97 -3.19
CA GLN A 786 -6.88 44.58 -3.12
C GLN A 786 -7.50 44.28 -4.49
N GLY A 787 -6.74 44.51 -5.56
CA GLY A 787 -7.24 44.41 -6.90
C GLY A 787 -7.73 45.74 -7.46
N TYR A 788 -7.85 46.85 -6.72
CA TYR A 788 -8.42 48.11 -7.30
C TYR A 788 -7.38 49.03 -7.88
N PHE A 789 -6.21 49.15 -7.25
CA PHE A 789 -5.07 49.74 -7.92
C PHE A 789 -4.66 48.88 -9.11
N GLU A 790 -4.71 47.57 -8.94
CA GLU A 790 -4.42 46.61 -10.00
C GLU A 790 -5.50 46.66 -11.10
N MET A 791 -6.79 46.88 -10.78
CA MET A 791 -7.88 47.06 -11.75
C MET A 791 -7.89 48.44 -12.39
N LEU A 792 -7.43 49.51 -11.73
CA LEU A 792 -7.30 50.83 -12.35
C LEU A 792 -6.04 50.89 -13.23
N ASP A 793 -4.97 50.23 -12.79
CA ASP A 793 -3.91 49.76 -13.67
C ASP A 793 -4.47 48.87 -14.80
N GLU A 794 -5.44 47.96 -14.59
CA GLU A 794 -6.05 47.20 -15.71
C GLU A 794 -6.95 48.06 -16.61
N VAL A 795 -7.65 49.08 -16.12
CA VAL A 795 -8.53 49.90 -16.98
C VAL A 795 -7.67 50.88 -17.79
N TYR A 796 -6.58 51.40 -17.21
CA TYR A 796 -5.62 52.25 -17.90
C TYR A 796 -4.64 51.47 -18.78
N ARG A 797 -4.05 50.38 -18.27
CA ARG A 797 -3.15 49.51 -19.05
C ARG A 797 -3.96 48.68 -20.04
N ASN A 798 -4.94 47.91 -19.58
CA ASN A 798 -5.57 46.82 -20.35
C ASN A 798 -6.86 47.28 -21.06
N GLY A 799 -7.38 48.48 -20.80
CA GLY A 799 -8.57 49.02 -21.47
C GLY A 799 -9.87 48.27 -21.17
N LYS A 800 -9.87 47.46 -20.11
CA LYS A 800 -10.97 46.58 -19.73
C LYS A 800 -12.04 47.39 -19.02
N THR A 801 -13.19 47.59 -19.66
CA THR A 801 -14.35 48.17 -18.97
C THR A 801 -14.83 47.21 -17.90
N PHE A 802 -14.53 47.53 -16.64
CA PHE A 802 -14.97 46.77 -15.50
C PHE A 802 -16.37 47.23 -15.08
N TYR A 803 -17.40 46.60 -15.66
CA TYR A 803 -18.75 46.58 -15.10
C TYR A 803 -18.79 45.62 -13.92
N LEU A 804 -18.24 46.09 -12.81
CA LEU A 804 -18.27 45.42 -11.53
C LEU A 804 -19.61 45.68 -10.87
N SER A 805 -20.60 44.80 -11.06
CA SER A 805 -21.71 44.76 -10.11
C SER A 805 -21.19 44.21 -8.79
N GLU A 806 -21.60 44.81 -7.66
CA GLU A 806 -21.34 44.30 -6.31
C GLU A 806 -19.84 44.01 -6.01
N SER A 807 -18.92 44.92 -6.36
CA SER A 807 -17.47 44.70 -6.14
C SER A 807 -16.95 45.15 -4.78
N ARG A 808 -16.32 44.21 -4.08
CA ARG A 808 -15.78 44.31 -2.71
C ARG A 808 -14.46 45.08 -2.61
N ALA A 809 -14.47 46.32 -2.10
CA ALA A 809 -13.30 47.15 -1.81
C ALA A 809 -13.10 47.38 -0.30
N LEU A 810 -11.86 47.31 0.20
CA LEU A 810 -11.49 47.54 1.60
C LEU A 810 -10.89 48.95 1.76
N LEU A 811 -11.72 49.98 1.82
CA LEU A 811 -11.27 51.37 1.84
C LEU A 811 -10.99 51.85 3.26
N LYS A 812 -10.05 52.80 3.45
CA LYS A 812 -9.87 53.44 4.76
C LYS A 812 -11.00 54.43 5.03
N ASN A 813 -11.72 54.21 6.14
CA ASN A 813 -12.68 55.16 6.67
C ASN A 813 -11.99 56.39 7.30
N ASP A 814 -12.77 57.38 7.74
CA ASP A 814 -12.28 58.68 8.27
C ASP A 814 -11.32 58.55 9.49
N ILE A 815 -11.27 57.38 10.12
CA ILE A 815 -10.45 57.07 11.31
C ILE A 815 -9.18 56.26 10.92
N GLY A 816 -9.05 55.84 9.67
CA GLY A 816 -7.87 55.16 9.11
C GLY A 816 -7.91 53.64 9.11
N ASN A 817 -9.02 53.03 9.54
CA ASN A 817 -9.21 51.57 9.51
C ASN A 817 -9.72 51.10 8.14
N LEU A 818 -9.24 49.95 7.66
CA LEU A 818 -9.71 49.30 6.43
C LEU A 818 -11.10 48.69 6.64
N GLU A 819 -12.06 49.01 5.78
CA GLU A 819 -13.47 48.61 5.92
C GLU A 819 -14.10 48.23 4.56
N GLU A 820 -14.98 47.23 4.57
CA GLU A 820 -15.38 46.47 3.39
C GLU A 820 -16.72 46.92 2.78
N TYR A 821 -16.64 47.65 1.67
CA TYR A 821 -17.76 48.15 0.88
C TYR A 821 -17.95 47.34 -0.39
N TYR A 822 -19.18 47.25 -0.91
CA TYR A 822 -19.44 46.68 -2.23
C TYR A 822 -20.05 47.74 -3.13
N PHE A 823 -19.46 47.91 -4.31
CA PHE A 823 -19.87 48.94 -5.26
C PHE A 823 -20.29 48.34 -6.61
N ASP A 824 -21.46 48.76 -7.10
CA ASP A 824 -21.79 48.70 -8.52
C ASP A 824 -20.95 49.77 -9.22
N THR A 825 -19.73 49.38 -9.61
CA THR A 825 -18.75 50.24 -10.26
C THR A 825 -18.60 49.90 -11.73
N THR A 826 -18.73 50.90 -12.57
CA THR A 826 -18.33 50.87 -13.97
C THR A 826 -17.04 51.66 -14.14
N TYR A 827 -15.88 50.98 -14.10
CA TYR A 827 -14.63 51.59 -14.57
C TYR A 827 -14.59 51.49 -16.09
N LEU A 828 -14.88 52.60 -16.79
CA LEU A 828 -14.83 52.73 -18.24
C LEU A 828 -13.48 53.37 -18.62
N PRO A 829 -12.70 52.89 -19.59
CA PRO A 829 -11.54 53.66 -20.05
C PRO A 829 -11.98 55.05 -20.54
N TRP A 830 -11.23 56.10 -20.20
CA TRP A 830 -11.42 57.47 -20.73
C TRP A 830 -10.26 57.87 -21.67
N LYS A 831 -10.52 58.81 -22.57
CA LYS A 831 -10.45 58.48 -24.00
C LYS A 831 -10.02 59.70 -24.83
N ASN A 832 -8.97 59.60 -25.66
CA ASN A 832 -8.41 60.58 -26.62
C ASN A 832 -9.27 60.69 -27.92
N MET A 833 -9.21 61.76 -28.72
CA MET A 833 -10.17 61.95 -29.85
C MET A 833 -10.07 60.95 -31.02
N ASP A 834 -9.01 60.12 -31.03
CA ASP A 834 -8.70 59.16 -32.08
C ASP A 834 -8.89 57.71 -31.61
N GLY A 835 -8.29 57.33 -30.46
CA GLY A 835 -8.29 55.93 -30.07
C GLY A 835 -7.52 55.44 -28.84
N LYS A 836 -6.60 56.19 -28.23
CA LYS A 836 -5.57 55.59 -27.37
C LYS A 836 -5.48 56.10 -25.92
N ILE A 837 -6.07 55.39 -24.96
CA ILE A 837 -5.42 55.06 -23.67
C ILE A 837 -5.05 56.30 -22.85
N GLU A 838 -5.87 57.35 -22.89
CA GLU A 838 -5.55 58.64 -22.26
C GLU A 838 -5.83 58.63 -20.75
N GLY A 839 -6.82 57.85 -20.29
CA GLY A 839 -7.18 57.76 -18.88
C GLY A 839 -8.23 56.70 -18.52
N VAL A 840 -8.78 56.82 -17.31
CA VAL A 840 -9.85 55.95 -16.77
C VAL A 840 -10.99 56.79 -16.26
N LEU A 841 -12.18 56.58 -16.82
CA LEU A 841 -13.49 56.93 -16.27
C LEU A 841 -13.88 55.92 -15.18
N GLN A 842 -14.59 56.37 -14.16
CA GLN A 842 -15.22 55.52 -13.14
C GLN A 842 -16.65 56.02 -12.93
N PHE A 843 -17.61 55.14 -12.66
CA PHE A 843 -18.94 55.47 -12.13
C PHE A 843 -19.26 54.45 -11.01
N SER A 844 -19.45 54.85 -9.75
CA SER A 844 -19.66 53.91 -8.64
C SER A 844 -20.93 54.21 -7.82
N PHE A 845 -21.77 53.21 -7.60
CA PHE A 845 -22.88 53.23 -6.64
C PHE A 845 -22.57 52.32 -5.43
N ASP A 846 -22.92 52.73 -4.21
CA ASP A 846 -22.76 51.92 -2.98
C ASP A 846 -23.93 50.93 -2.85
N VAL A 847 -23.64 49.64 -2.99
CA VAL A 847 -24.61 48.52 -2.94
C VAL A 847 -24.31 47.55 -1.80
N THR A 848 -23.48 47.96 -0.83
CA THR A 848 -22.92 47.13 0.26
C THR A 848 -23.94 46.26 1.00
N LYS A 849 -25.17 46.75 1.18
CA LYS A 849 -26.25 46.02 1.87
C LYS A 849 -26.94 44.96 1.00
N GLN A 850 -27.04 45.21 -0.31
CA GLN A 850 -27.69 44.31 -1.25
C GLN A 850 -26.74 43.15 -1.59
N ALA A 851 -25.49 43.47 -1.91
CA ALA A 851 -24.46 42.50 -2.24
C ALA A 851 -24.23 41.46 -1.14
N LYS A 852 -24.11 41.90 0.12
CA LYS A 852 -23.87 40.97 1.24
C LYS A 852 -25.07 40.05 1.50
N ALA A 853 -26.30 40.48 1.22
CA ALA A 853 -27.47 39.61 1.27
C ALA A 853 -27.52 38.64 0.07
N ARG A 854 -27.20 39.14 -1.14
CA ARG A 854 -27.22 38.34 -2.37
C ARG A 854 -26.13 37.28 -2.38
N GLN A 855 -24.89 37.61 -2.02
CA GLN A 855 -23.80 36.65 -1.91
C GLN A 855 -24.10 35.55 -0.89
N ILE A 856 -24.78 35.82 0.22
CA ILE A 856 -25.18 34.75 1.16
C ILE A 856 -26.14 33.75 0.50
N VAL A 857 -27.02 34.19 -0.40
CA VAL A 857 -27.92 33.31 -1.16
C VAL A 857 -27.18 32.62 -2.31
N GLU A 858 -26.49 33.37 -3.18
CA GLU A 858 -25.79 32.80 -4.34
C GLU A 858 -24.62 31.90 -3.93
N GLU A 859 -23.91 32.18 -2.84
CA GLU A 859 -22.89 31.28 -2.31
C GLU A 859 -23.51 30.03 -1.66
N ALA A 860 -24.70 30.12 -1.06
CA ALA A 860 -25.43 28.95 -0.56
C ALA A 860 -25.99 28.09 -1.69
N GLU A 861 -26.59 28.70 -2.72
CA GLU A 861 -27.08 28.01 -3.92
C GLU A 861 -25.93 27.42 -4.73
N TYR A 862 -24.83 28.14 -4.94
CA TYR A 862 -23.63 27.64 -5.60
C TYR A 862 -22.94 26.54 -4.80
N LYS A 863 -22.83 26.64 -3.47
CA LYS A 863 -22.33 25.54 -2.62
C LYS A 863 -23.25 24.32 -2.69
N LEU A 864 -24.57 24.51 -2.71
CA LEU A 864 -25.54 23.42 -2.83
C LEU A 864 -25.48 22.75 -4.21
N GLN A 865 -25.42 23.53 -5.28
CA GLN A 865 -25.35 23.04 -6.66
C GLN A 865 -23.99 22.37 -6.94
N ASN A 866 -22.88 22.95 -6.49
CA ASN A 866 -21.57 22.28 -6.52
C ASN A 866 -21.56 21.03 -5.65
N ALA A 867 -22.20 21.02 -4.47
CA ALA A 867 -22.26 19.82 -3.63
C ALA A 867 -23.06 18.69 -4.31
N ILE A 868 -24.14 19.03 -5.02
CA ILE A 868 -24.90 18.08 -5.85
C ILE A 868 -24.04 17.57 -7.02
N GLU A 869 -23.36 18.47 -7.75
CA GLU A 869 -22.55 18.13 -8.92
C GLU A 869 -21.26 17.34 -8.57
N LEU A 870 -20.56 17.71 -7.50
CA LEU A 870 -19.35 17.04 -6.99
C LEU A 870 -19.66 15.73 -6.27
N ALA A 871 -20.85 15.58 -5.67
CA ALA A 871 -21.36 14.28 -5.21
C ALA A 871 -21.95 13.43 -6.36
N GLU A 872 -21.87 13.94 -7.59
CA GLU A 872 -22.35 13.33 -8.84
C GLU A 872 -23.85 13.03 -8.89
N LEU A 873 -24.62 13.71 -8.06
CA LEU A 873 -26.06 13.54 -7.92
C LEU A 873 -26.79 14.19 -9.09
N GLY A 874 -27.78 13.46 -9.62
CA GLY A 874 -28.84 14.02 -10.46
C GLY A 874 -30.11 14.23 -9.63
N THR A 875 -30.95 15.18 -10.05
CA THR A 875 -32.16 15.63 -9.37
C THR A 875 -33.41 15.35 -10.19
N TRP A 876 -34.50 15.01 -9.51
CA TRP A 876 -35.77 14.66 -10.14
C TRP A 876 -36.98 15.03 -9.26
N HIS A 877 -38.09 15.38 -9.89
CA HIS A 877 -39.34 15.78 -9.26
C HIS A 877 -40.53 15.20 -10.01
N ILE A 878 -41.30 14.33 -9.34
CA ILE A 878 -42.59 13.80 -9.80
C ILE A 878 -43.70 14.70 -9.25
N ASP A 879 -44.47 15.30 -10.15
CA ASP A 879 -45.80 15.84 -9.88
C ASP A 879 -46.79 14.67 -9.80
N LEU A 880 -47.39 14.49 -8.62
CA LEU A 880 -48.27 13.37 -8.31
C LEU A 880 -49.74 13.63 -8.71
N GLN A 881 -50.09 14.88 -9.05
CA GLN A 881 -51.41 15.24 -9.54
C GLN A 881 -51.50 15.12 -11.07
N ASN A 882 -50.42 15.48 -11.77
CA ASN A 882 -50.32 15.49 -13.23
C ASN A 882 -49.58 14.27 -13.82
N ASN A 883 -49.11 13.32 -12.99
CA ASN A 883 -48.31 12.14 -13.38
C ASN A 883 -47.09 12.50 -14.27
N PHE A 884 -46.44 13.62 -13.94
CA PHE A 884 -45.38 14.22 -14.75
C PHE A 884 -44.06 14.27 -14.01
N VAL A 885 -42.96 13.90 -14.68
CA VAL A 885 -41.62 13.87 -14.11
C VAL A 885 -40.75 14.91 -14.78
N SER A 886 -40.28 15.87 -13.99
CA SER A 886 -39.21 16.80 -14.35
C SER A 886 -37.91 16.38 -13.69
N TYR A 887 -36.79 16.67 -14.34
CA TYR A 887 -35.47 16.15 -13.95
C TYR A 887 -34.37 17.00 -14.60
N ASP A 888 -33.17 16.97 -14.03
CA ASP A 888 -32.02 17.64 -14.63
C ASP A 888 -31.40 16.86 -15.80
N LYS A 889 -30.46 17.51 -16.49
CA LYS A 889 -29.72 16.97 -17.63
C LYS A 889 -28.95 15.69 -17.29
N ARG A 890 -28.51 15.49 -16.04
CA ARG A 890 -27.73 14.31 -15.62
C ARG A 890 -28.65 13.08 -15.54
N VAL A 891 -29.82 13.21 -14.91
CA VAL A 891 -30.84 12.14 -14.88
C VAL A 891 -31.45 11.91 -16.28
N GLY A 892 -31.67 12.98 -17.05
CA GLY A 892 -32.14 12.87 -18.44
C GLY A 892 -31.17 12.08 -19.33
N ASN A 893 -29.86 12.31 -19.19
CA ASN A 893 -28.83 11.51 -19.84
C ASN A 893 -28.84 10.04 -19.39
N TRP A 894 -29.12 9.74 -18.12
CA TRP A 894 -29.23 8.35 -17.61
C TRP A 894 -30.44 7.62 -18.19
N TRP A 895 -31.62 8.26 -18.24
CA TRP A 895 -32.82 7.68 -18.88
C TRP A 895 -32.75 7.68 -20.41
N GLY A 896 -31.99 8.57 -21.04
CA GLY A 896 -31.98 8.75 -22.49
C GLY A 896 -33.22 9.51 -22.98
N LEU A 897 -33.62 10.55 -22.25
CA LEU A 897 -34.84 11.32 -22.51
C LEU A 897 -34.55 12.83 -22.59
N ASP A 898 -35.21 13.53 -23.51
CA ASP A 898 -34.98 14.94 -23.83
C ASP A 898 -35.41 15.92 -22.71
N GLU A 899 -34.77 17.10 -22.67
CA GLU A 899 -34.70 18.05 -21.54
C GLU A 899 -36.00 18.76 -21.11
N LYS A 900 -37.20 18.21 -21.37
CA LYS A 900 -38.48 18.87 -21.06
C LYS A 900 -39.48 18.08 -20.22
N GLY A 901 -39.02 17.01 -19.57
CA GLY A 901 -39.84 16.20 -18.68
C GLY A 901 -40.80 15.27 -19.44
N VAL A 902 -41.25 14.21 -18.78
CA VAL A 902 -42.07 13.15 -19.40
C VAL A 902 -43.15 12.61 -18.46
N ALA A 903 -44.12 11.87 -19.01
CA ALA A 903 -45.08 11.12 -18.21
C ALA A 903 -44.37 10.04 -17.36
N LEU A 904 -44.88 9.81 -16.15
CA LEU A 904 -44.31 8.87 -15.17
C LEU A 904 -44.18 7.44 -15.72
N ASP A 905 -45.13 6.99 -16.53
CA ASP A 905 -45.10 5.65 -17.16
C ASP A 905 -43.88 5.44 -18.07
N LEU A 906 -43.38 6.51 -18.72
CA LEU A 906 -42.19 6.45 -19.57
C LEU A 906 -40.91 6.34 -18.74
N VAL A 907 -40.88 6.97 -17.55
CA VAL A 907 -39.76 6.79 -16.60
C VAL A 907 -39.75 5.37 -16.04
N ILE A 908 -40.93 4.82 -15.70
CA ILE A 908 -41.07 3.45 -15.21
C ILE A 908 -40.66 2.44 -16.30
N SER A 909 -40.89 2.73 -17.59
CA SER A 909 -40.45 1.85 -18.68
C SER A 909 -38.92 1.83 -18.86
N CYS A 910 -38.21 2.87 -18.43
CA CYS A 910 -36.74 2.92 -18.42
C CYS A 910 -36.11 2.13 -17.25
N ILE A 911 -36.89 1.67 -16.27
CA ILE A 911 -36.40 0.77 -15.20
C ILE A 911 -36.31 -0.66 -15.74
N HIS A 912 -35.26 -1.40 -15.37
CA HIS A 912 -35.08 -2.80 -15.75
C HIS A 912 -36.28 -3.66 -15.32
N PRO A 913 -36.83 -4.55 -16.17
CA PRO A 913 -38.09 -5.25 -15.93
C PRO A 913 -38.25 -5.87 -14.53
N ASP A 914 -37.24 -6.61 -14.05
CA ASP A 914 -37.27 -7.27 -12.73
C ASP A 914 -37.44 -6.28 -11.56
N ASP A 915 -36.86 -5.09 -11.67
CA ASP A 915 -36.70 -4.14 -10.56
C ASP A 915 -37.95 -3.24 -10.40
N ARG A 916 -38.83 -3.21 -11.42
CA ARG A 916 -40.01 -2.32 -11.50
C ARG A 916 -40.99 -2.50 -10.34
N SER A 917 -41.25 -3.74 -9.91
CA SER A 917 -42.19 -4.00 -8.80
C SER A 917 -41.68 -3.37 -7.50
N MET A 918 -40.42 -3.64 -7.16
CA MET A 918 -39.77 -3.12 -5.96
C MET A 918 -39.77 -1.59 -5.93
N VAL A 919 -39.50 -0.94 -7.08
CA VAL A 919 -39.56 0.53 -7.17
C VAL A 919 -40.99 1.06 -6.99
N SER A 920 -41.99 0.41 -7.60
CA SER A 920 -43.41 0.77 -7.45
C SER A 920 -43.88 0.64 -5.99
N ASP A 921 -43.50 -0.44 -5.31
CA ASP A 921 -43.81 -0.67 -3.91
C ASP A 921 -43.14 0.39 -3.01
N ALA A 922 -41.87 0.74 -3.29
CA ALA A 922 -41.13 1.77 -2.58
C ALA A 922 -41.74 3.17 -2.75
N VAL A 923 -42.21 3.54 -3.94
CA VAL A 923 -42.94 4.81 -4.18
C VAL A 923 -44.28 4.82 -3.44
N THR A 924 -45.05 3.73 -3.55
CA THR A 924 -46.35 3.58 -2.88
C THR A 924 -46.23 3.72 -1.37
N LYS A 925 -45.21 3.11 -0.77
CA LYS A 925 -44.91 3.20 0.66
C LYS A 925 -44.46 4.59 1.10
N ALA A 926 -43.65 5.27 0.28
CA ALA A 926 -43.21 6.63 0.54
C ALA A 926 -44.40 7.61 0.60
N ILE A 927 -45.39 7.45 -0.28
CA ILE A 927 -46.60 8.26 -0.34
C ILE A 927 -47.53 7.98 0.85
N ASN A 928 -47.75 6.71 1.20
CA ASN A 928 -48.79 6.33 2.17
C ASN A 928 -48.35 6.32 3.65
N GLU A 929 -47.08 6.07 3.94
CA GLU A 929 -46.62 5.78 5.32
C GLU A 929 -45.53 6.74 5.84
N LEU A 930 -44.49 6.97 5.04
CA LEU A 930 -43.21 7.49 5.57
C LEU A 930 -42.84 8.90 5.12
N GLY A 931 -43.42 9.41 4.04
CA GLY A 931 -43.03 10.69 3.44
C GLY A 931 -41.64 10.71 2.81
N TYR A 932 -40.90 9.60 2.83
CA TYR A 932 -39.56 9.45 2.27
C TYR A 932 -39.46 8.20 1.40
N TYR A 933 -38.77 8.33 0.27
CA TYR A 933 -38.51 7.30 -0.74
C TYR A 933 -37.03 6.94 -0.75
N SER A 934 -36.71 5.66 -0.94
CA SER A 934 -35.34 5.17 -1.16
C SER A 934 -35.39 3.84 -1.91
N ALA A 935 -34.64 3.71 -3.01
CA ALA A 935 -34.50 2.47 -3.76
C ALA A 935 -33.13 2.37 -4.46
N GLU A 936 -32.68 1.15 -4.72
CA GLU A 936 -31.53 0.84 -5.60
C GLU A 936 -32.04 -0.08 -6.71
N TYR A 937 -31.84 0.31 -7.97
CA TYR A 937 -32.39 -0.39 -9.14
C TYR A 937 -31.58 -0.12 -10.40
N ARG A 938 -31.74 -0.98 -11.40
CA ARG A 938 -31.15 -0.82 -12.73
C ARG A 938 -32.05 0.01 -13.64
N LEU A 939 -31.44 0.91 -14.40
CA LEU A 939 -32.02 1.58 -15.56
C LEU A 939 -31.49 0.95 -16.84
N ILE A 940 -32.31 0.96 -17.88
CA ILE A 940 -31.90 0.76 -19.27
C ILE A 940 -32.13 2.09 -19.99
N ASN A 941 -31.09 2.64 -20.59
CA ASN A 941 -31.15 3.90 -21.32
C ASN A 941 -32.00 3.76 -22.58
N ALA A 942 -33.02 4.61 -22.76
CA ALA A 942 -34.02 4.50 -23.82
C ALA A 942 -33.47 4.68 -25.25
N VAL A 943 -32.27 5.25 -25.41
CA VAL A 943 -31.65 5.53 -26.72
C VAL A 943 -30.41 4.66 -26.98
N SER A 944 -29.53 4.50 -25.99
CA SER A 944 -28.28 3.73 -26.13
C SER A 944 -28.40 2.25 -25.73
N ALA A 945 -29.49 1.86 -25.05
CA ALA A 945 -29.66 0.56 -24.41
C ALA A 945 -28.58 0.20 -23.36
N GLU A 946 -27.80 1.18 -22.89
CA GLU A 946 -26.83 1.03 -21.80
C GLU A 946 -27.55 0.77 -20.47
N GLU A 947 -27.08 -0.23 -19.71
CA GLU A 947 -27.58 -0.51 -18.35
C GLU A 947 -26.81 0.30 -17.30
N ARG A 948 -27.51 0.92 -16.35
CA ARG A 948 -26.93 1.75 -15.27
C ARG A 948 -27.54 1.41 -13.92
N HIS A 949 -26.72 1.23 -12.88
CA HIS A 949 -27.17 1.04 -11.51
C HIS A 949 -27.40 2.39 -10.83
N ILE A 950 -28.64 2.68 -10.42
CA ILE A 950 -29.01 3.92 -9.75
C ILE A 950 -29.41 3.67 -8.29
N ILE A 951 -28.92 4.49 -7.37
CA ILE A 951 -29.48 4.65 -6.03
C ILE A 951 -30.26 5.98 -5.99
N ALA A 952 -31.57 5.92 -5.76
CA ALA A 952 -32.44 7.09 -5.70
C ALA A 952 -33.05 7.27 -4.30
N LYS A 953 -33.16 8.53 -3.84
CA LYS A 953 -33.75 8.92 -2.55
C LYS A 953 -34.57 10.18 -2.70
N GLY A 954 -35.74 10.27 -2.06
CA GLY A 954 -36.62 11.42 -2.19
C GLY A 954 -37.53 11.66 -0.99
N LYS A 955 -38.28 12.76 -1.04
CA LYS A 955 -39.24 13.21 -0.03
C LYS A 955 -40.56 13.60 -0.70
N VAL A 956 -41.67 13.18 -0.10
CA VAL A 956 -43.03 13.59 -0.48
C VAL A 956 -43.35 14.93 0.19
N PHE A 957 -43.90 15.84 -0.60
CA PHE A 957 -44.47 17.11 -0.18
C PHE A 957 -45.99 17.01 -0.29
N PHE A 958 -46.67 17.56 0.71
CA PHE A 958 -48.11 17.54 0.84
C PHE A 958 -48.66 18.97 0.81
N ASP A 959 -49.92 19.14 0.40
CA ASP A 959 -50.65 20.41 0.51
C ASP A 959 -51.28 20.61 1.90
N ASP A 960 -51.99 21.73 2.08
CA ASP A 960 -52.66 22.10 3.33
C ASP A 960 -53.77 21.10 3.74
N ASP A 961 -54.39 20.40 2.77
CA ASP A 961 -55.35 19.31 2.95
C ASP A 961 -54.66 17.93 3.14
N LYS A 962 -53.32 17.93 3.28
CA LYS A 962 -52.44 16.77 3.45
C LYS A 962 -52.48 15.76 2.32
N GLN A 963 -52.87 16.15 1.11
CA GLN A 963 -52.76 15.29 -0.06
C GLN A 963 -51.33 15.34 -0.62
N PRO A 964 -50.77 14.21 -1.10
CA PRO A 964 -49.41 14.15 -1.62
C PRO A 964 -49.35 14.79 -3.01
N VAL A 965 -48.74 15.98 -3.12
CA VAL A 965 -48.73 16.76 -4.37
C VAL A 965 -47.47 16.54 -5.21
N ARG A 966 -46.32 16.31 -4.57
CA ARG A 966 -45.03 16.21 -5.26
C ARG A 966 -44.06 15.31 -4.51
N LEU A 967 -43.43 14.37 -5.21
CA LEU A 967 -42.28 13.61 -4.71
C LEU A 967 -41.02 14.19 -5.37
N SER A 968 -40.00 14.55 -4.60
CA SER A 968 -38.75 15.15 -5.11
C SER A 968 -37.53 14.48 -4.51
N GLY A 969 -36.49 14.26 -5.30
CA GLY A 969 -35.35 13.49 -4.86
C GLY A 969 -34.07 13.70 -5.65
N ILE A 970 -33.05 13.00 -5.17
CA ILE A 970 -31.74 12.83 -5.78
C ILE A 970 -31.59 11.39 -6.26
N ALA A 971 -30.70 11.19 -7.23
CA ALA A 971 -30.29 9.90 -7.75
C ALA A 971 -28.78 9.92 -7.99
N ARG A 972 -28.09 8.80 -7.75
CA ARG A 972 -26.67 8.62 -8.06
C ARG A 972 -26.47 7.38 -8.92
N ASP A 973 -25.75 7.53 -10.01
CA ASP A 973 -25.19 6.42 -10.76
C ASP A 973 -24.00 5.81 -9.98
N VAL A 974 -24.11 4.52 -9.68
CA VAL A 974 -23.09 3.74 -8.97
C VAL A 974 -22.53 2.62 -9.84
N THR A 975 -22.77 2.64 -11.16
CA THR A 975 -22.35 1.59 -12.10
C THR A 975 -20.83 1.37 -12.07
N MET A 976 -20.04 2.44 -12.11
CA MET A 976 -18.58 2.35 -11.98
C MET A 976 -18.12 1.87 -10.61
N GLN A 977 -18.83 2.25 -9.53
CA GLN A 977 -18.51 1.78 -8.17
C GLN A 977 -18.82 0.29 -8.00
N LYS A 978 -19.95 -0.20 -8.54
CA LYS A 978 -20.32 -1.62 -8.57
C LYS A 978 -19.35 -2.41 -9.45
N ALA A 979 -18.97 -1.88 -10.62
CA ALA A 979 -17.97 -2.50 -11.49
C ALA A 979 -16.59 -2.60 -10.80
N ALA A 980 -16.14 -1.54 -10.12
CA ALA A 980 -14.91 -1.55 -9.33
C ALA A 980 -14.99 -2.51 -8.12
N GLN A 981 -16.14 -2.60 -7.46
CA GLN A 981 -16.38 -3.59 -6.40
C GLN A 981 -16.30 -5.02 -6.95
N PHE A 982 -17.00 -5.33 -8.05
CA PHE A 982 -16.92 -6.64 -8.70
C PHE A 982 -15.52 -6.95 -9.23
N GLN A 983 -14.76 -5.96 -9.71
CA GLN A 983 -13.35 -6.14 -10.09
C GLN A 983 -12.47 -6.42 -8.87
N LEU A 984 -12.71 -5.76 -7.73
CA LEU A 984 -11.98 -6.03 -6.48
C LEU A 984 -12.33 -7.41 -5.91
N GLU A 985 -13.61 -7.79 -5.89
CA GLU A 985 -14.07 -9.13 -5.49
C GLU A 985 -13.50 -10.21 -6.43
N ALA A 986 -13.47 -9.97 -7.75
CA ALA A 986 -12.83 -10.85 -8.71
C ALA A 986 -11.30 -10.91 -8.53
N ALA A 987 -10.63 -9.79 -8.19
CA ALA A 987 -9.20 -9.76 -7.90
C ALA A 987 -8.85 -10.47 -6.58
N VAL A 988 -9.69 -10.36 -5.55
CA VAL A 988 -9.56 -11.11 -4.29
C VAL A 988 -9.82 -12.59 -4.53
N ALA A 989 -10.82 -12.96 -5.33
CA ALA A 989 -11.08 -14.35 -5.72
C ALA A 989 -9.93 -14.93 -6.56
N LEU A 990 -9.38 -14.15 -7.51
CA LEU A 990 -8.20 -14.52 -8.29
C LEU A 990 -6.97 -14.70 -7.39
N ARG A 991 -6.70 -13.76 -6.49
CA ARG A 991 -5.54 -13.83 -5.58
C ARG A 991 -5.67 -14.96 -4.56
N THR A 992 -6.90 -15.28 -4.14
CA THR A 992 -7.20 -16.47 -3.32
C THR A 992 -6.97 -17.75 -4.11
N LYS A 993 -7.35 -17.78 -5.39
CA LYS A 993 -7.07 -18.91 -6.30
C LYS A 993 -5.57 -19.09 -6.54
N GLU A 994 -4.84 -18.02 -6.79
CA GLU A 994 -3.37 -18.02 -6.91
C GLU A 994 -2.70 -18.51 -5.63
N LEU A 995 -3.12 -18.03 -4.46
CA LEU A 995 -2.58 -18.46 -3.16
C LEU A 995 -2.87 -19.96 -2.89
N ASN A 996 -4.07 -20.43 -3.21
CA ASN A 996 -4.41 -21.85 -3.12
C ASN A 996 -3.62 -22.71 -4.12
N GLN A 997 -3.38 -22.20 -5.33
CA GLN A 997 -2.53 -22.86 -6.31
C GLN A 997 -1.07 -22.97 -5.81
N VAL A 998 -0.47 -21.88 -5.30
CA VAL A 998 0.88 -21.88 -4.73
C VAL A 998 0.97 -22.82 -3.51
N ASN A 999 -0.07 -22.90 -2.68
CA ASN A 999 -0.11 -23.85 -1.56
C ASN A 999 -0.16 -25.32 -2.03
N GLU A 1000 -0.93 -25.65 -3.06
CA GLU A 1000 -0.95 -27.00 -3.63
C GLU A 1000 0.33 -27.34 -4.40
N GLU A 1001 0.94 -26.38 -5.11
CA GLU A 1001 2.27 -26.53 -5.73
C GLU A 1001 3.37 -26.78 -4.69
N LEU A 1002 3.37 -26.04 -3.58
CA LEU A 1002 4.32 -26.23 -2.48
C LEU A 1002 4.09 -27.56 -1.75
N LYS A 1003 2.83 -27.95 -1.55
CA LYS A 1003 2.45 -29.25 -0.98
C LYS A 1003 2.93 -30.40 -1.87
N LYS A 1004 2.67 -30.33 -3.18
CA LYS A 1004 3.18 -31.29 -4.17
C LYS A 1004 4.71 -31.34 -4.15
N SER A 1005 5.41 -30.20 -4.14
CA SER A 1005 6.88 -30.16 -4.06
C SER A 1005 7.44 -30.83 -2.79
N ASN A 1006 6.72 -30.75 -1.66
CA ASN A 1006 7.10 -31.41 -0.41
C ASN A 1006 6.78 -32.93 -0.40
N GLU A 1007 5.76 -33.35 -1.14
CA GLU A 1007 5.43 -34.77 -1.39
C GLU A 1007 6.45 -35.39 -2.38
N ASP A 1008 6.75 -34.72 -3.49
CA ASP A 1008 7.82 -35.06 -4.44
C ASP A 1008 9.17 -35.28 -3.73
N LEU A 1009 9.52 -34.38 -2.78
CA LEU A 1009 10.78 -34.45 -2.02
C LEU A 1009 10.85 -35.66 -1.08
N GLN A 1010 9.71 -36.09 -0.51
CA GLN A 1010 9.63 -37.30 0.32
C GLN A 1010 9.70 -38.57 -0.55
N GLN A 1011 9.05 -38.57 -1.71
CA GLN A 1011 9.13 -39.67 -2.68
C GLN A 1011 10.56 -39.81 -3.24
N PHE A 1012 11.21 -38.69 -3.58
CA PHE A 1012 12.64 -38.62 -3.93
C PHE A 1012 13.50 -39.29 -2.86
N ALA A 1013 13.36 -38.91 -1.59
CA ALA A 1013 14.19 -39.45 -0.51
C ALA A 1013 14.02 -40.97 -0.35
N TYR A 1014 12.79 -41.47 -0.52
CA TYR A 1014 12.48 -42.90 -0.49
C TYR A 1014 13.11 -43.67 -1.67
N VAL A 1015 12.84 -43.23 -2.91
CA VAL A 1015 13.32 -43.89 -4.14
C VAL A 1015 14.85 -43.83 -4.23
N ALA A 1016 15.45 -42.66 -4.00
CA ALA A 1016 16.90 -42.51 -4.01
C ALA A 1016 17.57 -43.40 -2.95
N SER A 1017 17.00 -43.53 -1.75
CA SER A 1017 17.54 -44.45 -0.75
C SER A 1017 17.46 -45.91 -1.17
N HIS A 1018 16.37 -46.35 -1.81
CA HIS A 1018 16.23 -47.72 -2.31
C HIS A 1018 17.33 -48.01 -3.35
N ASP A 1019 17.43 -47.16 -4.36
CA ASP A 1019 18.34 -47.35 -5.49
C ASP A 1019 19.83 -47.15 -5.11
N LEU A 1020 20.13 -46.42 -4.04
CA LEU A 1020 21.47 -46.36 -3.44
C LEU A 1020 21.79 -47.56 -2.54
N GLN A 1021 20.81 -48.13 -1.82
CA GLN A 1021 21.03 -49.31 -0.96
C GLN A 1021 21.26 -50.60 -1.75
N GLU A 1022 20.68 -50.74 -2.93
CA GLU A 1022 20.72 -51.99 -3.70
C GLU A 1022 22.13 -52.37 -4.23
N PRO A 1023 22.88 -51.50 -4.94
CA PRO A 1023 24.27 -51.78 -5.31
C PRO A 1023 25.20 -51.84 -4.09
N LEU A 1024 24.87 -51.09 -3.03
CA LEU A 1024 25.64 -51.09 -1.79
C LEU A 1024 25.54 -52.44 -1.05
N ARG A 1025 24.35 -53.06 -1.01
CA ARG A 1025 24.17 -54.43 -0.52
C ARG A 1025 24.95 -55.43 -1.37
N LYS A 1026 24.93 -55.29 -2.71
CA LYS A 1026 25.75 -56.12 -3.62
C LYS A 1026 27.24 -55.99 -3.27
N ILE A 1027 27.74 -54.76 -3.02
CA ILE A 1027 29.13 -54.52 -2.58
C ILE A 1027 29.46 -55.22 -1.26
N GLN A 1028 28.60 -55.11 -0.25
CA GLN A 1028 28.81 -55.80 1.03
C GLN A 1028 28.91 -57.32 0.83
N THR A 1029 27.90 -57.94 0.20
CA THR A 1029 27.87 -59.40 -0.01
C THR A 1029 29.09 -59.94 -0.78
N PHE A 1030 29.57 -59.25 -1.82
CA PHE A 1030 30.78 -59.70 -2.54
C PHE A 1030 32.07 -59.48 -1.74
N THR A 1031 32.11 -58.48 -0.85
CA THR A 1031 33.26 -58.25 0.04
C THR A 1031 33.31 -59.31 1.14
N ASP A 1032 32.17 -59.63 1.76
CA ASP A 1032 32.03 -60.71 2.76
C ASP A 1032 32.47 -62.06 2.17
N LEU A 1033 32.05 -62.36 0.93
CA LEU A 1033 32.43 -63.56 0.18
C LEU A 1033 33.95 -63.66 -0.07
N LEU A 1034 34.61 -62.54 -0.37
CA LEU A 1034 36.07 -62.52 -0.59
C LEU A 1034 36.84 -62.63 0.74
N LEU A 1035 36.37 -62.00 1.82
CA LEU A 1035 36.96 -62.11 3.15
C LEU A 1035 36.80 -63.51 3.76
N GLY A 1036 35.71 -64.21 3.43
CA GLY A 1036 35.49 -65.61 3.80
C GLY A 1036 36.34 -66.63 3.03
N MET A 1037 37.00 -66.23 1.93
CA MET A 1037 37.96 -67.06 1.22
C MET A 1037 39.35 -66.96 1.84
N THR A 1038 40.13 -68.05 1.80
CA THR A 1038 41.54 -68.05 2.22
C THR A 1038 42.41 -67.29 1.23
N LEU A 1039 42.43 -65.96 1.38
CA LEU A 1039 43.41 -65.07 0.76
C LEU A 1039 44.71 -65.12 1.55
N ASP A 1040 45.82 -65.53 0.91
CA ASP A 1040 47.11 -65.67 1.57
C ASP A 1040 47.83 -64.32 1.79
N ASP A 1041 47.44 -63.29 1.02
CA ASP A 1041 47.96 -61.92 1.13
C ASP A 1041 47.29 -61.10 2.25
N SER A 1042 48.10 -60.30 2.95
CA SER A 1042 47.70 -59.38 4.01
C SER A 1042 47.25 -58.00 3.49
N GLU A 1043 47.70 -57.57 2.31
CA GLU A 1043 47.45 -56.23 1.78
C GLU A 1043 46.05 -56.14 1.14
N THR A 1044 45.70 -57.12 0.29
CA THR A 1044 44.35 -57.35 -0.26
C THR A 1044 43.30 -57.46 0.86
N LYS A 1045 43.60 -58.16 1.96
CA LYS A 1045 42.72 -58.21 3.15
C LYS A 1045 42.52 -56.82 3.78
N SER A 1046 43.56 -56.00 3.85
CA SER A 1046 43.45 -54.61 4.33
C SER A 1046 42.58 -53.77 3.41
N PHE A 1047 42.71 -53.93 2.09
CA PHE A 1047 41.86 -53.22 1.12
C PHE A 1047 40.39 -53.66 1.17
N LEU A 1048 40.10 -54.96 1.27
CA LEU A 1048 38.74 -55.47 1.42
C LEU A 1048 38.07 -54.93 2.70
N HIS A 1049 38.75 -54.94 3.85
CA HIS A 1049 38.21 -54.33 5.07
C HIS A 1049 38.00 -52.80 4.96
N LYS A 1050 38.80 -52.07 4.17
CA LYS A 1050 38.56 -50.63 3.89
C LYS A 1050 37.28 -50.43 3.06
N ILE A 1051 37.06 -51.28 2.06
CA ILE A 1051 35.85 -51.27 1.22
C ILE A 1051 34.62 -51.62 2.07
N GLU A 1052 34.67 -52.71 2.84
CA GLU A 1052 33.63 -53.15 3.78
C GLU A 1052 33.20 -52.03 4.76
N ASN A 1053 34.18 -51.43 5.46
CA ASN A 1053 33.92 -50.34 6.42
C ASN A 1053 33.30 -49.11 5.75
N SER A 1054 33.71 -48.79 4.51
CA SER A 1054 33.17 -47.66 3.75
C SER A 1054 31.74 -47.94 3.28
N ALA A 1055 31.45 -49.17 2.84
CA ALA A 1055 30.12 -49.60 2.44
C ALA A 1055 29.13 -49.61 3.62
N VAL A 1056 29.55 -50.16 4.77
CA VAL A 1056 28.77 -50.12 6.02
C VAL A 1056 28.48 -48.69 6.46
N ARG A 1057 29.49 -47.80 6.46
CA ARG A 1057 29.32 -46.37 6.81
C ARG A 1057 28.30 -45.68 5.90
N MET A 1058 28.34 -45.94 4.59
CA MET A 1058 27.41 -45.37 3.63
C MET A 1058 25.98 -45.91 3.85
N SER A 1059 25.83 -47.19 4.21
CA SER A 1059 24.54 -47.83 4.49
C SER A 1059 23.86 -47.23 5.72
N THR A 1060 24.62 -46.98 6.80
CA THR A 1060 24.12 -46.24 7.97
C THR A 1060 23.70 -44.81 7.60
N LEU A 1061 24.52 -44.09 6.83
CA LEU A 1061 24.23 -42.70 6.49
C LEU A 1061 22.98 -42.53 5.62
N ILE A 1062 22.74 -43.45 4.67
CA ILE A 1062 21.49 -43.47 3.88
C ILE A 1062 20.27 -43.71 4.78
N LYS A 1063 20.35 -44.66 5.73
CA LYS A 1063 19.26 -44.95 6.69
C LYS A 1063 18.96 -43.77 7.62
N ASP A 1064 19.99 -43.09 8.10
CA ASP A 1064 19.84 -41.91 8.97
C ASP A 1064 19.20 -40.73 8.21
N VAL A 1065 19.59 -40.50 6.95
CA VAL A 1065 18.97 -39.48 6.09
C VAL A 1065 17.50 -39.81 5.80
N LEU A 1066 17.17 -41.09 5.55
CA LEU A 1066 15.77 -41.53 5.43
C LEU A 1066 14.96 -41.24 6.68
N ALA A 1067 15.45 -41.64 7.85
CA ALA A 1067 14.74 -41.46 9.11
C ALA A 1067 14.41 -39.97 9.35
N TYR A 1068 15.37 -39.08 9.08
CA TYR A 1068 15.19 -37.63 9.16
C TYR A 1068 14.15 -37.09 8.16
N ALA A 1069 14.18 -37.55 6.91
CA ALA A 1069 13.20 -37.14 5.89
C ALA A 1069 11.78 -37.64 6.20
N GLN A 1070 11.64 -38.86 6.74
CA GLN A 1070 10.36 -39.48 7.02
C GLN A 1070 9.69 -38.96 8.30
N THR A 1071 10.43 -38.35 9.24
CA THR A 1071 9.86 -37.72 10.45
C THR A 1071 8.84 -36.61 10.19
N ASN A 1072 8.71 -36.09 8.96
CA ASN A 1072 7.70 -35.09 8.61
C ASN A 1072 6.29 -35.66 8.40
N LYS A 1073 6.09 -36.98 8.38
CA LYS A 1073 4.75 -37.57 8.35
C LYS A 1073 3.98 -37.23 9.63
N LYS A 1074 2.72 -36.79 9.49
CA LYS A 1074 1.72 -36.80 10.57
C LYS A 1074 1.33 -38.24 10.92
N GLU A 1075 2.25 -38.97 11.55
CA GLU A 1075 1.88 -40.16 12.31
C GLU A 1075 0.91 -39.77 13.43
N SER A 1076 0.08 -40.71 13.86
CA SER A 1076 -0.88 -40.48 14.94
C SER A 1076 -0.14 -40.28 16.27
N LEU A 1077 0.07 -39.03 16.65
CA LEU A 1077 0.62 -38.62 17.95
C LEU A 1077 -0.34 -38.94 19.13
N HIS A 1078 -1.45 -39.64 18.89
CA HIS A 1078 -2.55 -39.83 19.84
C HIS A 1078 -2.48 -41.15 20.63
N GLN A 1079 -1.39 -41.92 20.53
CA GLN A 1079 -1.23 -43.16 21.29
C GLN A 1079 -0.53 -42.91 22.63
N PRO A 1080 -0.98 -43.51 23.75
CA PRO A 1080 -0.23 -43.51 25.01
C PRO A 1080 0.95 -44.48 24.92
N VAL A 1081 2.15 -43.99 25.24
CA VAL A 1081 3.44 -44.67 25.11
C VAL A 1081 4.14 -44.69 26.45
N ASP A 1082 4.38 -45.89 27.00
CA ASP A 1082 5.16 -46.09 28.21
C ASP A 1082 6.67 -46.08 27.90
N LEU A 1083 7.36 -45.03 28.37
CA LEU A 1083 8.79 -44.84 28.15
C LEU A 1083 9.67 -45.85 28.89
N ASN A 1084 9.16 -46.49 29.95
CA ASN A 1084 9.89 -47.56 30.66
C ASN A 1084 10.00 -48.81 29.78
N ASN A 1085 8.95 -49.13 29.02
CA ASN A 1085 8.97 -50.26 28.08
C ASN A 1085 9.91 -49.98 26.90
N ILE A 1086 9.86 -48.78 26.32
CA ILE A 1086 10.82 -48.35 25.29
C ILE A 1086 12.27 -48.45 25.80
N LEU A 1087 12.56 -47.97 27.01
CA LEU A 1087 13.91 -48.05 27.56
C LEU A 1087 14.36 -49.50 27.78
N ASN A 1088 13.48 -50.39 28.20
CA ASN A 1088 13.82 -51.80 28.39
C ASN A 1088 14.06 -52.52 27.05
N GLU A 1089 13.28 -52.22 26.01
CA GLU A 1089 13.52 -52.73 24.65
C GLU A 1089 14.87 -52.25 24.11
N VAL A 1090 15.13 -50.93 24.15
CA VAL A 1090 16.41 -50.34 23.72
C VAL A 1090 17.61 -50.86 24.54
N ARG A 1091 17.44 -51.16 25.83
CA ARG A 1091 18.49 -51.80 26.64
C ARG A 1091 18.77 -53.25 26.22
N SER A 1092 17.76 -53.97 25.73
CA SER A 1092 17.94 -55.31 25.16
C SER A 1092 18.75 -55.25 23.85
N ASP A 1093 18.48 -54.26 22.99
CA ASP A 1093 19.19 -54.06 21.72
C ASP A 1093 20.71 -53.83 21.91
N PHE A 1094 21.10 -53.22 23.03
CA PHE A 1094 22.50 -52.92 23.37
C PHE A 1094 23.14 -53.89 24.38
N GLU A 1095 22.47 -54.98 24.78
CA GLU A 1095 22.93 -55.80 25.92
C GLU A 1095 24.37 -56.34 25.76
N LEU A 1096 24.74 -56.84 24.58
CA LEU A 1096 26.09 -57.35 24.31
C LEU A 1096 27.15 -56.26 24.53
N LEU A 1097 26.93 -55.09 23.91
CA LEU A 1097 27.81 -53.93 23.96
C LEU A 1097 27.89 -53.34 25.38
N MET A 1098 26.81 -53.42 26.13
CA MET A 1098 26.78 -53.06 27.56
C MET A 1098 27.60 -54.03 28.42
N ARG A 1099 27.56 -55.34 28.15
CA ARG A 1099 28.38 -56.34 28.84
C ARG A 1099 29.86 -56.18 28.50
N GLU A 1100 30.21 -55.98 27.24
CA GLU A 1100 31.59 -55.75 26.76
C GLU A 1100 32.24 -54.51 27.38
N LYS A 1101 31.49 -53.41 27.50
CA LYS A 1101 31.96 -52.16 28.11
C LYS A 1101 31.70 -52.03 29.61
N ASN A 1102 31.13 -53.04 30.28
CA ASN A 1102 30.76 -52.99 31.70
C ASN A 1102 29.83 -51.79 32.07
N VAL A 1103 28.86 -51.48 31.20
CA VAL A 1103 28.00 -50.28 31.31
C VAL A 1103 27.02 -50.39 32.48
N SER A 1104 27.05 -49.39 33.36
CA SER A 1104 26.05 -49.20 34.41
C SER A 1104 24.97 -48.18 33.98
N ILE A 1105 23.69 -48.53 34.17
CA ILE A 1105 22.56 -47.63 33.93
C ILE A 1105 21.73 -47.50 35.22
N LYS A 1106 21.53 -46.27 35.68
CA LYS A 1106 20.51 -45.90 36.68
C LYS A 1106 19.36 -45.19 35.96
N CYS A 1107 18.13 -45.48 36.34
CA CYS A 1107 16.95 -44.83 35.75
C CYS A 1107 15.89 -44.56 36.82
N ALA A 1108 15.34 -43.35 36.84
CA ALA A 1108 14.09 -43.03 37.52
C ALA A 1108 12.91 -43.69 36.80
N HIS A 1109 11.75 -43.81 37.46
CA HIS A 1109 10.54 -44.25 36.78
C HIS A 1109 10.07 -43.15 35.81
N LEU A 1110 9.93 -43.50 34.52
CA LEU A 1110 9.58 -42.56 33.45
C LEU A 1110 8.05 -42.46 33.27
N PRO A 1111 7.53 -41.32 32.77
CA PRO A 1111 6.10 -41.16 32.53
C PRO A 1111 5.61 -41.97 31.32
N VAL A 1112 4.29 -42.19 31.28
CA VAL A 1112 3.57 -42.52 30.04
C VAL A 1112 3.23 -41.20 29.35
N ILE A 1113 3.55 -41.08 28.06
CA ILE A 1113 3.31 -39.85 27.27
C ILE A 1113 2.51 -40.13 26.00
N THR A 1114 1.87 -39.11 25.45
CA THR A 1114 1.07 -39.20 24.22
C THR A 1114 1.97 -38.88 23.00
N GLY A 1115 2.16 -39.83 22.07
CA GLY A 1115 3.09 -39.65 20.95
C GLY A 1115 3.26 -40.85 20.02
N SER A 1116 4.24 -40.77 19.10
CA SER A 1116 4.62 -41.89 18.22
C SER A 1116 5.65 -42.79 18.90
N ARG A 1117 5.27 -44.05 19.19
CA ARG A 1117 6.15 -45.05 19.79
C ARG A 1117 7.45 -45.23 19.01
N LEU A 1118 7.38 -45.27 17.67
CA LEU A 1118 8.53 -45.49 16.80
C LEU A 1118 9.56 -44.35 16.92
N GLN A 1119 9.09 -43.10 16.87
CA GLN A 1119 9.93 -41.92 17.03
C GLN A 1119 10.57 -41.87 18.43
N LEU A 1120 9.79 -42.16 19.48
CA LEU A 1120 10.29 -42.18 20.86
C LEU A 1120 11.32 -43.30 21.10
N GLN A 1121 11.15 -44.48 20.49
CA GLN A 1121 12.13 -45.55 20.53
C GLN A 1121 13.44 -45.16 19.82
N GLN A 1122 13.36 -44.49 18.68
CA GLN A 1122 14.53 -44.03 17.93
C GLN A 1122 15.29 -42.90 18.66
N LEU A 1123 14.57 -42.00 19.34
CA LEU A 1123 15.13 -41.00 20.26
C LEU A 1123 15.94 -41.65 21.38
N PHE A 1124 15.35 -42.62 22.10
CA PHE A 1124 16.00 -43.33 23.21
C PHE A 1124 17.22 -44.13 22.73
N SER A 1125 17.10 -44.82 21.59
CA SER A 1125 18.20 -45.58 20.99
C SER A 1125 19.37 -44.68 20.60
N ASN A 1126 19.13 -43.54 19.96
CA ASN A 1126 20.19 -42.58 19.61
C ASN A 1126 20.92 -42.02 20.83
N LEU A 1127 20.19 -41.60 21.87
CA LEU A 1127 20.78 -41.04 23.08
C LEU A 1127 21.60 -42.10 23.85
N LEU A 1128 21.05 -43.30 24.06
CA LEU A 1128 21.76 -44.38 24.74
C LEU A 1128 22.98 -44.86 23.93
N SER A 1129 22.85 -44.98 22.61
CA SER A 1129 23.97 -45.36 21.73
C SER A 1129 25.10 -44.34 21.77
N ASN A 1130 24.79 -43.04 21.82
CA ASN A 1130 25.80 -41.99 21.99
C ASN A 1130 26.48 -42.08 23.36
N SER A 1131 25.73 -42.22 24.46
CA SER A 1131 26.28 -42.38 25.81
C SER A 1131 27.21 -43.60 25.92
N ILE A 1132 26.89 -44.71 25.24
CA ILE A 1132 27.76 -45.91 25.20
C ILE A 1132 28.97 -45.70 24.26
N LYS A 1133 28.84 -44.97 23.15
CA LYS A 1133 29.95 -44.69 22.21
C LYS A 1133 31.01 -43.75 22.78
N PHE A 1134 30.59 -42.58 23.28
CA PHE A 1134 31.48 -41.49 23.72
C PHE A 1134 31.94 -41.60 25.20
N SER A 1135 31.91 -42.82 25.73
CA SER A 1135 32.26 -43.16 27.12
C SER A 1135 33.76 -43.43 27.31
N LYS A 1136 34.17 -43.43 28.58
CA LYS A 1136 35.49 -43.92 29.05
C LYS A 1136 35.40 -45.42 29.39
N GLU A 1137 36.44 -45.98 29.98
CA GLU A 1137 36.36 -47.23 30.75
C GLU A 1137 35.32 -47.08 31.88
N ASP A 1138 34.56 -48.15 32.15
CA ASP A 1138 33.37 -48.18 33.04
C ASP A 1138 32.34 -47.04 32.80
N PRO A 1139 31.53 -47.12 31.73
CA PRO A 1139 30.49 -46.14 31.43
C PRO A 1139 29.38 -46.14 32.49
N ALA A 1140 29.01 -44.95 32.94
CA ALA A 1140 27.91 -44.72 33.86
C ALA A 1140 26.90 -43.77 33.21
N ILE A 1141 25.66 -44.24 33.09
CA ILE A 1141 24.54 -43.51 32.50
C ILE A 1141 23.45 -43.34 33.57
N GLU A 1142 22.99 -42.12 33.78
CA GLU A 1142 21.91 -41.82 34.71
C GLU A 1142 20.76 -41.11 34.00
N ILE A 1143 19.57 -41.70 34.04
CA ILE A 1143 18.35 -41.16 33.45
C ILE A 1143 17.43 -40.69 34.57
N THR A 1144 17.21 -39.37 34.66
CA THR A 1144 16.36 -38.76 35.70
C THR A 1144 15.08 -38.17 35.10
N TYR A 1145 14.03 -38.10 35.91
CA TYR A 1145 12.73 -37.54 35.52
C TYR A 1145 12.18 -36.63 36.64
N ARG A 1146 11.53 -35.51 36.25
CA ARG A 1146 10.65 -34.70 37.11
C ARG A 1146 9.53 -34.04 36.29
N CYS A 1147 8.43 -33.70 36.95
CA CYS A 1147 7.45 -32.77 36.38
C CYS A 1147 7.85 -31.32 36.68
N LEU A 1148 7.51 -30.39 35.78
CA LEU A 1148 7.73 -28.96 35.91
C LEU A 1148 6.47 -28.17 35.57
N SER A 1149 6.04 -27.28 36.46
CA SER A 1149 4.87 -26.39 36.27
C SER A 1149 5.13 -25.21 35.34
N ASN A 1150 6.39 -24.97 34.95
CA ASN A 1150 6.78 -24.03 33.90
C ASN A 1150 8.18 -24.35 33.37
N VAL A 1151 8.53 -23.81 32.20
CA VAL A 1151 9.82 -23.96 31.51
C VAL A 1151 10.38 -22.58 31.15
N PRO A 1152 11.71 -22.41 30.99
CA PRO A 1152 12.29 -21.14 30.56
C PRO A 1152 11.75 -20.65 29.21
N ASP A 1153 11.37 -19.37 29.13
CA ASP A 1153 10.85 -18.73 27.90
C ASP A 1153 11.83 -18.82 26.72
N GLU A 1154 13.14 -18.85 27.00
CA GLU A 1154 14.24 -19.02 26.03
C GLU A 1154 14.14 -20.32 25.21
N LEU A 1155 13.33 -21.31 25.62
CA LEU A 1155 13.14 -22.57 24.90
C LEU A 1155 12.17 -22.48 23.71
N GLY A 1156 11.42 -21.38 23.56
CA GLY A 1156 10.55 -21.13 22.40
C GLY A 1156 9.36 -22.11 22.26
N ILE A 1157 8.99 -22.83 23.32
CA ILE A 1157 7.88 -23.80 23.32
C ILE A 1157 6.59 -23.20 23.88
N ALA A 1158 5.45 -23.56 23.28
CA ALA A 1158 4.14 -23.05 23.66
C ALA A 1158 3.82 -23.36 25.12
N LYS A 1159 3.31 -22.38 25.87
CA LYS A 1159 3.09 -22.46 27.32
C LYS A 1159 1.96 -23.43 27.67
N HIS A 1160 2.33 -24.55 28.28
CA HIS A 1160 1.43 -25.57 28.82
C HIS A 1160 1.50 -25.60 30.34
N ALA A 1161 0.46 -26.13 31.00
CA ALA A 1161 0.33 -26.11 32.46
C ALA A 1161 1.41 -26.93 33.20
N GLU A 1162 1.83 -28.06 32.61
CA GLU A 1162 2.92 -28.89 33.12
C GLU A 1162 3.72 -29.54 31.98
N TYR A 1163 5.00 -29.83 32.24
CA TYR A 1163 5.92 -30.52 31.35
C TYR A 1163 6.67 -31.66 32.05
N HIS A 1164 6.90 -32.73 31.32
CA HIS A 1164 7.84 -33.78 31.69
C HIS A 1164 9.27 -33.33 31.33
N GLU A 1165 10.16 -33.22 32.32
CA GLU A 1165 11.60 -33.09 32.09
C GLU A 1165 12.26 -34.47 32.25
N ILE A 1166 12.94 -34.94 31.21
CA ILE A 1166 13.74 -36.18 31.21
C ILE A 1166 15.19 -35.82 30.90
N ARG A 1167 16.14 -36.24 31.74
CA ARG A 1167 17.58 -35.95 31.55
C ARG A 1167 18.36 -37.25 31.42
N PHE A 1168 19.08 -37.40 30.31
CA PHE A 1168 20.11 -38.42 30.12
C PHE A 1168 21.46 -37.81 30.48
N ILE A 1169 22.16 -38.40 31.44
CA ILE A 1169 23.48 -37.98 31.94
C ILE A 1169 24.48 -39.10 31.64
N ASP A 1170 25.64 -38.79 31.05
CA ASP A 1170 26.77 -39.72 30.90
C ASP A 1170 28.04 -39.23 31.61
N ASN A 1171 28.99 -40.14 31.84
CA ASN A 1171 30.31 -39.85 32.44
C ASN A 1171 31.47 -39.72 31.41
N GLY A 1172 31.13 -39.55 30.13
CA GLY A 1172 32.02 -39.73 28.99
C GLY A 1172 33.05 -38.61 28.75
N ILE A 1173 33.42 -38.44 27.48
CA ILE A 1173 34.39 -37.42 27.06
C ILE A 1173 33.81 -36.00 27.02
N GLY A 1174 32.48 -35.86 26.99
CA GLY A 1174 31.79 -34.57 26.94
C GLY A 1174 32.14 -33.73 25.72
N PHE A 1175 31.76 -32.45 25.74
CA PHE A 1175 32.08 -31.47 24.70
C PHE A 1175 32.31 -30.08 25.32
N ASP A 1176 32.73 -29.12 24.50
CA ASP A 1176 32.83 -27.71 24.89
C ASP A 1176 31.45 -27.04 24.71
N GLN A 1177 30.93 -26.41 25.76
CA GLN A 1177 29.59 -25.81 25.79
C GLN A 1177 29.35 -24.79 24.66
N ALA A 1178 30.39 -24.15 24.10
CA ALA A 1178 30.27 -23.29 22.93
C ALA A 1178 29.71 -24.00 21.67
N HIS A 1179 29.77 -25.34 21.63
CA HIS A 1179 29.21 -26.16 20.56
C HIS A 1179 27.84 -26.79 20.89
N ALA A 1180 27.20 -26.43 22.01
CA ALA A 1180 25.96 -27.07 22.48
C ALA A 1180 24.78 -26.99 21.49
N GLU A 1181 24.60 -25.86 20.78
CA GLU A 1181 23.64 -25.79 19.67
C GLU A 1181 24.12 -26.52 18.42
N GLN A 1182 25.44 -26.59 18.23
CA GLN A 1182 26.06 -27.02 16.99
C GLN A 1182 25.97 -28.54 16.82
N ILE A 1183 25.92 -29.32 17.89
CA ILE A 1183 25.74 -30.79 17.85
C ILE A 1183 24.36 -31.23 17.35
N PHE A 1184 23.37 -30.34 17.36
CA PHE A 1184 22.04 -30.57 16.79
C PHE A 1184 21.95 -30.19 15.29
N LYS A 1185 23.04 -29.69 14.69
CA LYS A 1185 23.08 -29.36 13.25
C LYS A 1185 23.48 -30.59 12.44
N LEU A 1186 22.72 -30.86 11.37
CA LEU A 1186 22.93 -31.95 10.43
C LEU A 1186 24.38 -32.06 9.94
N PHE A 1187 24.92 -33.28 10.01
CA PHE A 1187 26.27 -33.69 9.62
C PHE A 1187 27.43 -33.16 10.49
N ASN A 1188 27.15 -32.39 11.55
CA ASN A 1188 28.20 -31.83 12.39
C ASN A 1188 28.84 -32.86 13.35
N ARG A 1189 30.13 -32.69 13.66
CA ARG A 1189 30.95 -33.62 14.45
C ARG A 1189 32.03 -32.84 15.20
N LEU A 1190 32.20 -33.10 16.50
CA LEU A 1190 33.19 -32.40 17.35
C LEU A 1190 34.51 -33.16 17.57
N HIS A 1191 34.67 -34.33 16.94
CA HIS A 1191 35.85 -35.19 17.07
C HIS A 1191 36.36 -35.62 15.70
N ASN A 1192 37.68 -35.79 15.59
CA ASN A 1192 38.35 -36.11 14.32
C ASN A 1192 37.93 -37.48 13.77
N HIS A 1193 38.03 -37.65 12.45
CA HIS A 1193 37.58 -38.85 11.73
C HIS A 1193 38.25 -40.17 12.14
N SER A 1194 39.36 -40.13 12.89
CA SER A 1194 40.10 -41.31 13.36
C SER A 1194 39.46 -42.01 14.56
N ASP A 1195 38.85 -41.26 15.48
CA ASP A 1195 38.75 -41.73 16.88
C ASP A 1195 37.38 -42.32 17.25
N VAL A 1196 36.28 -41.81 16.67
CA VAL A 1196 34.92 -42.35 16.92
C VAL A 1196 34.07 -42.39 15.65
N LYS A 1197 33.47 -43.55 15.35
CA LYS A 1197 32.58 -43.75 14.18
C LYS A 1197 31.16 -43.23 14.45
N GLY A 1198 30.63 -42.44 13.51
CA GLY A 1198 29.24 -41.93 13.51
C GLY A 1198 28.89 -41.21 12.21
N THR A 1199 27.65 -40.71 12.11
CA THR A 1199 27.11 -40.02 10.90
C THR A 1199 26.94 -38.51 11.07
N GLY A 1200 26.72 -38.02 12.30
CA GLY A 1200 26.39 -36.61 12.56
C GLY A 1200 24.92 -36.25 12.33
N ILE A 1201 24.03 -37.24 12.19
CA ILE A 1201 22.58 -37.02 11.97
C ILE A 1201 21.76 -37.32 13.24
N GLY A 1202 22.16 -38.31 14.04
CA GLY A 1202 21.34 -38.85 15.15
C GLY A 1202 20.82 -37.81 16.15
N LEU A 1203 21.62 -36.81 16.54
CA LEU A 1203 21.17 -35.74 17.46
C LEU A 1203 20.23 -34.74 16.79
N ALA A 1204 20.44 -34.41 15.51
CA ALA A 1204 19.50 -33.59 14.74
C ALA A 1204 18.14 -34.29 14.62
N LEU A 1205 18.14 -35.61 14.43
CA LEU A 1205 16.94 -36.45 14.47
C LEU A 1205 16.28 -36.45 15.87
N CYS A 1206 17.05 -36.56 16.96
CA CYS A 1206 16.52 -36.43 18.32
C CYS A 1206 15.81 -35.09 18.54
N LYS A 1207 16.40 -33.97 18.07
CA LYS A 1207 15.74 -32.65 18.12
C LYS A 1207 14.45 -32.63 17.30
N LYS A 1208 14.48 -33.14 16.06
CA LYS A 1208 13.30 -33.15 15.18
C LYS A 1208 12.14 -33.99 15.73
N ILE A 1209 12.44 -35.13 16.36
CA ILE A 1209 11.45 -35.97 17.05
C ILE A 1209 10.78 -35.19 18.19
N ILE A 1210 11.56 -34.45 18.99
CA ILE A 1210 11.04 -33.70 20.13
C ILE A 1210 10.22 -32.47 19.68
N GLU A 1211 10.64 -31.77 18.63
CA GLU A 1211 9.84 -30.70 17.98
C GLU A 1211 8.47 -31.22 17.52
N ASN A 1212 8.43 -32.40 16.88
CA ASN A 1212 7.17 -33.03 16.45
C ASN A 1212 6.22 -33.33 17.62
N HIS A 1213 6.75 -33.61 18.81
CA HIS A 1213 5.99 -33.82 20.05
C HIS A 1213 5.74 -32.51 20.84
N ARG A 1214 5.89 -31.34 20.19
CA ARG A 1214 5.73 -29.99 20.78
C ARG A 1214 6.64 -29.71 21.99
N GLY A 1215 7.80 -30.38 22.04
CA GLY A 1215 8.79 -30.24 23.10
C GLY A 1215 10.07 -29.52 22.69
N ALA A 1216 11.03 -29.45 23.61
CA ALA A 1216 12.39 -28.94 23.37
C ALA A 1216 13.46 -29.92 23.87
N ILE A 1217 14.63 -29.93 23.24
CA ILE A 1217 15.82 -30.65 23.74
C ILE A 1217 17.01 -29.70 23.83
N VAL A 1218 17.72 -29.78 24.95
CA VAL A 1218 18.91 -28.98 25.27
C VAL A 1218 20.05 -29.92 25.62
N ALA A 1219 21.28 -29.56 25.27
CA ALA A 1219 22.47 -30.27 25.69
C ALA A 1219 23.38 -29.37 26.52
N THR A 1220 23.94 -29.92 27.59
CA THR A 1220 25.00 -29.30 28.38
C THR A 1220 26.15 -30.29 28.50
N GLY A 1221 27.39 -29.83 28.38
CA GLY A 1221 28.56 -30.71 28.40
C GLY A 1221 29.79 -30.02 28.97
N GLU A 1222 30.63 -30.80 29.63
CA GLU A 1222 31.95 -30.34 30.06
C GLU A 1222 33.00 -31.37 29.67
N LYS A 1223 34.07 -30.90 29.02
CA LYS A 1223 35.15 -31.72 28.47
C LYS A 1223 35.77 -32.60 29.55
N ASN A 1224 35.82 -33.91 29.29
CA ASN A 1224 36.21 -34.99 30.20
C ASN A 1224 35.35 -35.19 31.46
N LYS A 1225 34.15 -34.59 31.58
CA LYS A 1225 33.17 -34.93 32.63
C LYS A 1225 31.87 -35.56 32.12
N GLY A 1226 31.66 -35.59 30.81
CA GLY A 1226 30.50 -36.19 30.16
C GLY A 1226 29.52 -35.14 29.61
N ALA A 1227 28.36 -35.61 29.17
CA ALA A 1227 27.28 -34.77 28.64
C ALA A 1227 25.94 -35.04 29.35
N ILE A 1228 25.05 -34.05 29.27
CA ILE A 1228 23.67 -34.10 29.77
C ILE A 1228 22.73 -33.61 28.69
N PHE A 1229 21.86 -34.49 28.20
CA PHE A 1229 20.77 -34.18 27.28
C PHE A 1229 19.48 -34.07 28.07
N THR A 1230 18.87 -32.88 28.08
CA THR A 1230 17.63 -32.58 28.81
C THR A 1230 16.50 -32.37 27.81
N ILE A 1231 15.41 -33.12 28.00
CA ILE A 1231 14.23 -33.19 27.14
C ILE A 1231 13.05 -32.61 27.90
N TYR A 1232 12.31 -31.70 27.27
CA TYR A 1232 11.05 -31.13 27.76
C TYR A 1232 9.90 -31.57 26.85
N LEU A 1233 8.87 -32.19 27.41
CA LEU A 1233 7.66 -32.64 26.68
C LEU A 1233 6.39 -32.18 27.41
N PRO A 1234 5.38 -31.62 26.72
CA PRO A 1234 4.19 -31.08 27.36
C PRO A 1234 3.25 -32.19 27.87
N MET A 1235 2.63 -31.98 29.03
CA MET A 1235 1.62 -32.90 29.55
C MET A 1235 0.25 -32.62 28.89
N ILE A 1236 -0.08 -33.39 27.85
CA ILE A 1236 -1.35 -33.27 27.12
C ILE A 1236 -2.46 -34.00 27.89
N THR A 1237 -3.20 -33.27 28.74
CA THR A 1237 -4.47 -33.77 29.30
C THR A 1237 -5.50 -33.98 28.19
N SER A 1238 -6.19 -35.12 28.21
CA SER A 1238 -7.04 -35.61 27.11
C SER A 1238 -8.43 -34.94 27.04
N THR A 1239 -8.49 -33.61 27.08
CA THR A 1239 -9.72 -32.83 27.31
C THR A 1239 -9.91 -31.60 26.41
N THR A 1240 -9.05 -31.39 25.40
CA THR A 1240 -9.24 -30.35 24.38
C THR A 1240 -9.17 -30.95 22.96
N HIS A 1241 -10.34 -31.11 22.34
CA HIS A 1241 -10.48 -31.32 20.90
C HIS A 1241 -10.76 -29.97 20.24
N GLU A 1242 -9.75 -29.40 19.56
CA GLU A 1242 -9.83 -28.33 18.57
C GLU A 1242 -8.60 -28.44 17.64
#